data_AF-A0A6P8DKD7-F1
#
_entry.id   AF-A0A6P8DKD7-F1
#
_cell.length_a   1.000
_cell.length_b   1.000
_cell.length_c   1.000
_cell.angle_alpha   90.00
_cell.angle_beta   90.00
_cell.angle_gamma   90.00
#
_symmetry.space_group_name_H-M   'P 1'
#
loop_
_entity.id
_entity.type
_entity.pdbx_description
1 polymer ?
#
loop_
_entity_poly.entity_id
_entity_poly.type
_entity_poly.pdbx_seq_one_letter_code
_entity_poly.pdbx_strand_id
1 'polypeptide(L)'
;MEEHRAQRRLESLCRHLLQQSSDSLPVLRQVPLIGGKLELSESGEGDGEAVIIGGMVLDIHAVPSTPLILGTTSPGKVYYFSGGVARNVAECMANLSARPFLISALGHDMAGNLLLDRWKSAALPIDGIRRHEDIRTAVVCNTLDLNGEVAAGVASVQDIETFVSAEWIQQFRKQIHSSPVLMVDANLSPLALEASCLLAAEYKVPVWFEPVSLTKSKRVVSVVKYVTYTSPNEDELIAMANELSPGSRIHLTHVEKSIKDLPLESVFEILKPAIWVLLEKGLKVVVLTLGRNGVLICSRGGPNFMTTFSKNSQRFSSRRRLFNAVASSCPLRMYVDPGKSSEDSSHLFALHLPALPATVKKLTGAGDCLVGGTLSSISAGLDLVQAISVGIAVARATVESEENVPPTFNPQELADDARSVYSAATVLFRGPMRISSREIVYHVDYSFASPCVAYSSITVAFLKNLELDPRVLVLLPSSKKSVFLFAGKQRRLHQFSVCNFLLLRTRLDEASSSFIDEKLFLRIESYVCMYMRTLREGLILQAKAIKYGFTPTVFSSNQLIHLYSSNGLLKEAQRLFDEMPERNAFSWNAIVSAHVKARNLTQARALFEAATQRDIVTYNLMLSGYVSAEGYETDAVELFRQMQSMSDVIKLDEFTLTTMLNLVVKLSSVSCGRQLHSYMVKTGNDLNGFARSSLIDMYSKRESFGEALKVFGQLGGRVDLVSRNAMLAACCREGELGMASDLFWRETELNDAVSWNTLISAFAQNGFAEESVKMFVEMGKNGIRWNEHTFASLLGACSALKDLKLGKEIHCWVVKNGSILNPFISSGIIDVYSKCGNMKYAESVYATDEVVNSFSITNMIVGYSSQGNMSEARRLFDSLTEKNSIIWTALFCGYLKSQQCEAVFELLNEYRKWEPSNVLDPLIIVSVLGACALQAGLEPGKQTHAYILRRGIVMDEKLTSALMDMYSKSGSLGHAEKIFDEVIKRDLVHYNIMIAGYAHHGHRDRAFQLYHKMLDKSLRPDTVTFLALLSACRHCGLVEVGEKYFRSMTEDHNILPEIDHYSCMIDLYGRTNQLEKAVDFMKTIPTDFDAVIWGAFLNACKLNGKLQLAREAEKRLLAIEGENGSRYVQLANLYAEHGDWAEMERIRRKMRGKEVKKLAGCSWVYVENAVNVFTSGDTSHGKAEAIYSTLGFLTGELSEMADRRIRESSPTL
;
A
#
# COMPACT_ATOMS: atom_id res chain seq x y z
N MET A 1 37.06 -42.43 -3.67
CA MET A 1 36.51 -42.17 -2.31
C MET A 1 35.90 -40.77 -2.13
N GLU A 2 36.17 -39.80 -3.01
CA GLU A 2 35.39 -38.53 -3.07
C GLU A 2 34.08 -38.63 -3.85
N GLU A 3 33.95 -39.54 -4.83
CA GLU A 3 32.65 -39.84 -5.50
C GLU A 3 31.58 -40.36 -4.51
N HIS A 4 32.00 -41.10 -3.48
CA HIS A 4 31.08 -41.65 -2.47
C HIS A 4 30.55 -40.61 -1.47
N ARG A 5 31.15 -39.41 -1.36
CA ARG A 5 30.62 -38.31 -0.54
C ARG A 5 29.65 -37.40 -1.33
N ALA A 6 29.85 -37.25 -2.64
CA ALA A 6 28.91 -36.58 -3.53
C ALA A 6 27.60 -37.38 -3.65
N GLN A 7 27.70 -38.71 -3.77
CA GLN A 7 26.53 -39.58 -3.92
C GLN A 7 25.70 -39.68 -2.63
N ARG A 8 26.33 -39.71 -1.44
CA ARG A 8 25.60 -39.65 -0.15
C ARG A 8 24.93 -38.29 0.12
N ARG A 9 25.48 -37.18 -0.41
CA ARG A 9 24.84 -35.85 -0.34
C ARG A 9 23.66 -35.74 -1.30
N LEU A 10 23.74 -36.33 -2.49
CA LEU A 10 22.61 -36.45 -3.42
C LEU A 10 21.49 -37.32 -2.81
N GLU A 11 21.84 -38.45 -2.21
CA GLU A 11 20.89 -39.38 -1.56
C GLU A 11 20.26 -38.82 -0.28
N SER A 12 20.90 -37.86 0.41
CA SER A 12 20.34 -37.17 1.58
C SER A 12 19.37 -36.05 1.19
N LEU A 13 19.59 -35.40 0.04
CA LEU A 13 18.67 -34.40 -0.53
C LEU A 13 17.46 -35.07 -1.20
N CYS A 14 17.65 -36.23 -1.84
CA CYS A 14 16.55 -37.03 -2.38
C CYS A 14 15.69 -37.69 -1.29
N ARG A 15 16.23 -37.95 -0.08
CA ARG A 15 15.48 -38.55 1.04
C ARG A 15 14.49 -37.62 1.75
N HIS A 16 14.56 -36.31 1.54
CA HIS A 16 13.53 -35.36 2.00
C HIS A 16 12.49 -35.02 0.93
N LEU A 17 12.64 -35.55 -0.29
CA LEU A 17 11.81 -35.21 -1.43
C LEU A 17 11.06 -36.39 -2.04
N LEU A 18 11.01 -37.59 -1.42
CA LEU A 18 9.94 -38.60 -1.55
C LEU A 18 10.29 -39.93 -0.81
N GLN A 19 9.55 -40.23 0.26
CA GLN A 19 9.02 -41.56 0.61
C GLN A 19 7.49 -41.39 0.49
N GLN A 20 6.64 -42.21 -0.12
CA GLN A 20 6.64 -43.48 -0.87
C GLN A 20 5.45 -43.31 -1.86
N SER A 21 5.36 -43.94 -3.02
CA SER A 21 5.70 -45.33 -3.33
C SER A 21 6.32 -45.47 -4.72
N SER A 22 7.43 -46.22 -4.78
CA SER A 22 7.86 -46.98 -5.95
C SER A 22 6.74 -47.97 -6.33
N ASP A 23 6.49 -48.28 -7.59
CA ASP A 23 7.38 -49.16 -8.32
C ASP A 23 7.46 -48.88 -9.83
N SER A 24 8.71 -49.01 -10.29
CA SER A 24 9.16 -49.41 -11.64
C SER A 24 8.73 -48.60 -12.85
N LEU A 25 9.72 -47.85 -13.38
CA LEU A 25 9.87 -47.53 -14.81
C LEU A 25 9.61 -48.75 -15.70
N PRO A 26 9.21 -48.53 -16.97
CA PRO A 26 10.23 -48.72 -17.99
C PRO A 26 10.32 -47.61 -19.04
N VAL A 27 11.57 -47.36 -19.37
CA VAL A 27 12.10 -46.71 -20.57
C VAL A 27 11.40 -47.20 -21.85
N LEU A 28 11.22 -46.27 -22.78
CA LEU A 28 11.04 -46.47 -24.21
C LEU A 28 11.74 -47.75 -24.74
N ARG A 29 10.96 -48.80 -25.00
CA ARG A 29 11.28 -49.77 -26.04
C ARG A 29 10.07 -49.96 -26.93
N GLN A 30 10.37 -50.06 -28.22
CA GLN A 30 9.54 -50.67 -29.26
C GLN A 30 8.72 -51.83 -28.67
N VAL A 31 7.40 -51.83 -28.84
CA VAL A 31 6.58 -53.02 -28.55
C VAL A 31 5.55 -53.22 -29.66
N PRO A 32 5.32 -54.49 -30.03
CA PRO A 32 4.73 -54.91 -31.30
C PRO A 32 3.20 -54.97 -31.26
N LEU A 33 2.64 -55.23 -32.44
CA LEU A 33 1.30 -55.77 -32.66
C LEU A 33 0.97 -56.96 -31.74
N ILE A 34 -0.34 -57.21 -31.60
CA ILE A 34 -1.05 -58.38 -31.00
C ILE A 34 -1.46 -58.10 -29.54
N GLY A 35 -2.72 -58.12 -29.12
CA GLY A 35 -3.95 -58.68 -29.69
C GLY A 35 -4.76 -59.20 -28.49
N GLY A 36 -5.86 -58.54 -28.14
CA GLY A 36 -6.64 -58.91 -26.95
C GLY A 36 -7.79 -57.94 -26.72
N LYS A 37 -8.91 -58.25 -27.38
CA LYS A 37 -10.24 -57.61 -27.32
C LYS A 37 -10.55 -56.89 -26.00
N LEU A 38 -10.49 -55.56 -26.02
CA LEU A 38 -11.61 -54.80 -25.48
C LEU A 38 -12.61 -54.67 -26.62
N GLU A 39 -13.84 -55.09 -26.36
CA GLU A 39 -14.96 -54.98 -27.27
C GLU A 39 -15.11 -53.52 -27.68
N LEU A 40 -14.60 -53.25 -28.88
CA LEU A 40 -15.05 -52.18 -29.74
C LEU A 40 -16.55 -52.42 -29.93
N SER A 41 -17.36 -51.60 -29.27
CA SER A 41 -18.63 -51.22 -29.87
C SER A 41 -18.28 -50.47 -31.16
N GLU A 42 -18.19 -51.22 -32.24
CA GLU A 42 -18.27 -50.74 -33.62
C GLU A 42 -19.63 -50.07 -33.81
N SER A 43 -19.74 -48.80 -33.41
CA SER A 43 -20.83 -47.91 -33.82
C SER A 43 -20.53 -46.48 -33.40
N GLY A 44 -19.80 -45.76 -34.25
CA GLY A 44 -19.66 -44.31 -34.15
C GLY A 44 -18.41 -43.80 -34.85
N GLU A 45 -18.46 -43.69 -36.18
CA GLU A 45 -17.63 -42.71 -36.89
C GLU A 45 -17.91 -41.34 -36.23
N GLY A 46 -17.01 -40.91 -35.33
CA GLY A 46 -17.19 -39.67 -34.55
C GLY A 46 -17.03 -38.45 -35.44
N ASP A 47 -18.12 -37.71 -35.59
CA ASP A 47 -18.20 -36.43 -36.29
C ASP A 47 -17.14 -35.44 -35.78
N GLY A 48 -16.33 -34.87 -36.68
CA GLY A 48 -15.19 -34.02 -36.33
C GLY A 48 -15.63 -32.68 -35.71
N GLU A 49 -15.51 -32.58 -34.39
CA GLU A 49 -15.88 -31.42 -33.59
C GLU A 49 -14.65 -30.63 -33.11
N ALA A 50 -14.79 -29.33 -32.84
CA ALA A 50 -13.68 -28.51 -32.34
C ALA A 50 -13.22 -29.01 -30.97
N VAL A 51 -11.90 -29.13 -30.79
CA VAL A 51 -11.30 -29.45 -29.50
C VAL A 51 -10.87 -28.16 -28.84
N ILE A 52 -11.23 -28.01 -27.56
CA ILE A 52 -10.88 -26.86 -26.75
C ILE A 52 -10.11 -27.35 -25.53
N ILE A 53 -8.96 -26.75 -25.25
CA ILE A 53 -8.13 -27.09 -24.09
C ILE A 53 -7.98 -25.88 -23.20
N GLY A 54 -8.44 -25.99 -21.96
CA GLY A 54 -8.36 -24.92 -20.98
C GLY A 54 -9.25 -25.16 -19.77
N GLY A 55 -9.41 -24.13 -18.95
CA GLY A 55 -10.07 -24.27 -17.64
C GLY A 55 -11.59 -24.18 -17.69
N MET A 56 -12.26 -25.07 -16.96
CA MET A 56 -13.60 -24.84 -16.43
C MET A 56 -13.49 -24.14 -15.08
N VAL A 57 -13.89 -22.87 -15.03
CA VAL A 57 -13.69 -22.01 -13.86
C VAL A 57 -15.04 -21.62 -13.28
N LEU A 58 -15.12 -21.51 -11.95
CA LEU A 58 -16.27 -20.87 -11.31
C LEU A 58 -15.97 -19.39 -11.09
N ASP A 59 -16.77 -18.51 -11.66
CA ASP A 59 -16.67 -17.08 -11.42
C ASP A 59 -17.58 -16.70 -10.24
N ILE A 60 -17.00 -16.14 -9.19
CA ILE A 60 -17.74 -15.66 -8.03
C ILE A 60 -17.77 -14.14 -8.13
N HIS A 61 -18.93 -13.60 -8.48
CA HIS A 61 -19.13 -12.16 -8.57
C HIS A 61 -19.79 -11.67 -7.29
N ALA A 62 -19.03 -10.98 -6.46
CA ALA A 62 -19.54 -10.30 -5.29
C ALA A 62 -19.89 -8.86 -5.66
N VAL A 63 -21.18 -8.54 -5.65
CA VAL A 63 -21.66 -7.16 -5.81
C VAL A 63 -21.92 -6.60 -4.42
N PRO A 64 -21.14 -5.62 -3.96
CA PRO A 64 -21.28 -5.04 -2.64
C PRO A 64 -22.54 -4.18 -2.63
N SER A 65 -23.28 -4.20 -1.51
CA SER A 65 -24.51 -3.40 -1.38
C SER A 65 -24.22 -1.90 -1.20
N THR A 66 -22.94 -1.56 -1.04
CA THR A 66 -22.36 -0.22 -0.82
C THR A 66 -20.99 -0.18 -1.53
N PRO A 67 -20.39 0.99 -1.82
CA PRO A 67 -19.12 1.06 -2.54
C PRO A 67 -17.98 0.27 -1.85
N LEU A 68 -17.00 -0.23 -2.61
CA LEU A 68 -15.85 -0.98 -2.09
C LEU A 68 -14.93 -0.09 -1.26
N ILE A 69 -14.82 -0.39 0.03
CA ILE A 69 -13.92 0.29 0.96
C ILE A 69 -12.78 -0.68 1.28
N LEU A 70 -11.56 -0.34 0.83
CA LEU A 70 -10.37 -1.19 0.99
C LEU A 70 -10.14 -1.56 2.47
N GLY A 71 -9.90 -2.84 2.75
CA GLY A 71 -9.64 -3.33 4.11
C GLY A 71 -10.88 -3.72 4.92
N THR A 72 -12.09 -3.65 4.37
CA THR A 72 -13.35 -4.03 5.03
C THR A 72 -14.04 -5.24 4.34
N THR A 73 -14.88 -5.99 5.05
CA THR A 73 -15.82 -6.97 4.43
C THR A 73 -17.16 -6.30 4.16
N SER A 74 -17.43 -5.97 2.89
CA SER A 74 -18.72 -5.39 2.47
C SER A 74 -19.80 -6.47 2.36
N PRO A 75 -20.98 -6.33 3.00
CA PRO A 75 -22.09 -7.24 2.76
C PRO A 75 -22.59 -7.03 1.33
N GLY A 76 -22.58 -8.11 0.55
CA GLY A 76 -22.87 -8.07 -0.88
C GLY A 76 -23.63 -9.31 -1.33
N LYS A 77 -24.33 -9.19 -2.45
CA LYS A 77 -24.90 -10.36 -3.11
C LYS A 77 -23.77 -11.07 -3.85
N VAL A 78 -23.56 -12.33 -3.48
CA VAL A 78 -22.62 -13.21 -4.17
C VAL A 78 -23.39 -13.99 -5.22
N TYR A 79 -23.00 -13.82 -6.47
CA TYR A 79 -23.52 -14.55 -7.59
C TYR A 79 -22.46 -15.51 -8.09
N TYR A 80 -22.86 -16.77 -8.22
CA TYR A 80 -22.02 -17.82 -8.79
C TYR A 80 -22.33 -17.90 -10.28
N PHE A 81 -21.37 -17.46 -11.08
CA PHE A 81 -21.39 -17.58 -12.52
C PHE A 81 -20.43 -18.67 -12.96
N SER A 82 -20.71 -19.15 -14.13
CA SER A 82 -19.99 -20.24 -14.73
C SER A 82 -19.03 -19.60 -15.74
N GLY A 83 -17.73 -19.79 -15.55
CA GLY A 83 -16.69 -18.98 -16.19
C GLY A 83 -15.51 -19.76 -16.76
N GLY A 84 -14.49 -19.02 -17.18
CA GLY A 84 -13.31 -19.53 -17.88
C GLY A 84 -13.46 -19.45 -19.40
N VAL A 85 -12.42 -18.93 -20.06
CA VAL A 85 -12.41 -18.64 -21.50
C VAL A 85 -12.70 -19.88 -22.33
N ALA A 86 -11.96 -20.98 -22.11
CA ALA A 86 -12.19 -22.25 -22.79
C ALA A 86 -13.62 -22.78 -22.62
N ARG A 87 -14.19 -22.67 -21.41
CA ARG A 87 -15.56 -23.10 -21.13
C ARG A 87 -16.58 -22.20 -21.83
N ASN A 88 -16.42 -20.87 -21.76
CA ASN A 88 -17.36 -19.91 -22.35
C ASN A 88 -17.40 -20.06 -23.88
N VAL A 89 -16.24 -20.22 -24.50
CA VAL A 89 -16.14 -20.54 -25.93
C VAL A 89 -16.90 -21.83 -26.23
N ALA A 90 -16.67 -22.88 -25.45
CA ALA A 90 -17.30 -24.17 -25.68
C ALA A 90 -18.83 -24.14 -25.49
N GLU A 91 -19.31 -23.44 -24.46
CA GLU A 91 -20.75 -23.23 -24.21
C GLU A 91 -21.39 -22.39 -25.33
N CYS A 92 -20.71 -21.35 -25.81
CA CYS A 92 -21.18 -20.57 -26.96
C CYS A 92 -21.32 -21.44 -28.22
N MET A 93 -20.35 -22.32 -28.47
CA MET A 93 -20.43 -23.28 -29.57
C MET A 93 -21.63 -24.23 -29.40
N ALA A 94 -21.87 -24.71 -28.19
CA ALA A 94 -23.02 -25.56 -27.87
C ALA A 94 -24.35 -24.87 -28.16
N ASN A 95 -24.50 -23.62 -27.72
CA ASN A 95 -25.72 -22.82 -27.92
C ASN A 95 -25.95 -22.46 -29.41
N LEU A 96 -24.90 -22.50 -30.23
CA LEU A 96 -24.97 -22.40 -31.70
C LEU A 96 -25.18 -23.76 -32.40
N SER A 97 -25.54 -24.80 -31.64
CA SER A 97 -25.79 -26.16 -32.12
C SER A 97 -24.55 -26.90 -32.66
N ALA A 98 -23.33 -26.46 -32.32
CA ALA A 98 -22.15 -27.30 -32.40
C ALA A 98 -22.04 -28.17 -31.14
N ARG A 99 -21.12 -29.12 -31.09
CA ARG A 99 -20.77 -29.78 -29.83
C ARG A 99 -19.25 -29.78 -29.75
N PRO A 100 -18.61 -28.97 -28.91
CA PRO A 100 -17.17 -29.01 -28.77
C PRO A 100 -16.74 -30.11 -27.80
N PHE A 101 -15.50 -30.56 -27.94
CA PHE A 101 -14.85 -31.45 -26.97
C PHE A 101 -13.89 -30.66 -26.09
N LEU A 102 -14.20 -30.56 -24.79
CA LEU A 102 -13.41 -29.78 -23.82
C LEU A 102 -12.46 -30.69 -23.03
N ILE A 103 -11.16 -30.39 -23.08
CA ILE A 103 -10.14 -30.98 -22.22
C ILE A 103 -9.86 -30.02 -21.06
N SER A 104 -10.21 -30.42 -19.84
CA SER A 104 -10.13 -29.59 -18.63
C SER A 104 -9.87 -30.43 -17.38
N ALA A 105 -9.65 -29.78 -16.23
CA ALA A 105 -9.58 -30.40 -14.91
C ALA A 105 -10.54 -29.72 -13.93
N LEU A 106 -11.19 -30.51 -13.06
CA LEU A 106 -12.13 -30.05 -12.03
C LEU A 106 -12.00 -30.90 -10.75
N GLY A 107 -12.32 -30.30 -9.60
CA GLY A 107 -12.30 -31.00 -8.31
C GLY A 107 -13.56 -31.80 -7.99
N HIS A 108 -13.49 -32.52 -6.86
CA HIS A 108 -14.67 -33.10 -6.18
C HIS A 108 -15.32 -32.13 -5.19
N ASP A 109 -15.11 -30.83 -5.36
CA ASP A 109 -15.73 -29.79 -4.56
C ASP A 109 -17.10 -29.36 -5.11
N MET A 110 -17.82 -28.54 -4.33
CA MET A 110 -19.14 -28.02 -4.71
C MET A 110 -19.09 -27.27 -6.06
N ALA A 111 -18.03 -26.49 -6.29
CA ALA A 111 -17.81 -25.74 -7.52
C ALA A 111 -17.70 -26.66 -8.74
N GLY A 112 -16.90 -27.72 -8.64
CA GLY A 112 -16.71 -28.70 -9.70
C GLY A 112 -17.99 -29.46 -10.02
N ASN A 113 -18.76 -29.86 -9.00
CA ASN A 113 -20.06 -30.49 -9.19
C ASN A 113 -21.05 -29.55 -9.91
N LEU A 114 -21.14 -28.28 -9.50
CA LEU A 114 -22.05 -27.32 -10.10
C LEU A 114 -21.74 -27.04 -11.58
N LEU A 115 -20.45 -26.92 -11.93
CA LEU A 115 -20.02 -26.74 -13.31
C LEU A 115 -20.31 -27.97 -14.18
N LEU A 116 -20.09 -29.18 -13.63
CA LEU A 116 -20.35 -30.43 -14.35
C LEU A 116 -21.82 -30.73 -14.54
N ASP A 117 -22.66 -30.44 -13.56
CA ASP A 117 -24.10 -30.66 -13.69
C ASP A 117 -24.69 -29.74 -14.77
N ARG A 118 -24.23 -28.48 -14.84
CA ARG A 118 -24.56 -27.58 -15.96
C ARG A 118 -24.07 -28.13 -17.30
N TRP A 119 -22.82 -28.58 -17.38
CA TRP A 119 -22.25 -29.15 -18.59
C TRP A 119 -23.02 -30.39 -19.10
N LYS A 120 -23.41 -31.27 -18.16
CA LYS A 120 -24.26 -32.44 -18.46
C LYS A 120 -25.66 -32.03 -18.91
N SER A 121 -26.26 -31.00 -18.30
CA SER A 121 -27.58 -30.51 -18.68
C SER A 121 -27.64 -29.96 -20.11
N ALA A 122 -26.50 -29.46 -20.62
CA ALA A 122 -26.32 -29.05 -22.00
C ALA A 122 -26.02 -30.22 -22.97
N ALA A 123 -26.03 -31.46 -22.49
CA ALA A 123 -25.72 -32.68 -23.24
C ALA A 123 -24.32 -32.70 -23.89
N LEU A 124 -23.34 -32.08 -23.22
CA LEU A 124 -21.95 -32.04 -23.68
C LEU A 124 -21.10 -33.19 -23.10
N PRO A 125 -20.09 -33.69 -23.83
CA PRO A 125 -19.26 -34.82 -23.39
C PRO A 125 -18.38 -34.43 -22.20
N ILE A 126 -18.26 -35.35 -21.24
CA ILE A 126 -17.45 -35.16 -20.02
C ILE A 126 -16.11 -35.91 -20.06
N ASP A 127 -15.86 -36.71 -21.09
CA ASP A 127 -14.69 -37.61 -21.16
C ASP A 127 -13.34 -36.88 -21.18
N GLY A 128 -13.32 -35.62 -21.63
CA GLY A 128 -12.14 -34.76 -21.60
C GLY A 128 -11.89 -34.08 -20.25
N ILE A 129 -12.83 -34.19 -19.29
CA ILE A 129 -12.78 -33.48 -18.01
C ILE A 129 -12.21 -34.40 -16.93
N ARG A 130 -10.96 -34.13 -16.54
CA ARG A 130 -10.29 -34.85 -15.45
C ARG A 130 -10.87 -34.44 -14.10
N ARG A 131 -11.17 -35.42 -13.25
CA ARG A 131 -11.57 -35.19 -11.85
C ARG A 131 -10.77 -36.04 -10.89
N HIS A 132 -10.41 -35.45 -9.76
CA HIS A 132 -9.72 -36.14 -8.68
C HIS A 132 -9.91 -35.36 -7.36
N GLU A 133 -9.73 -36.03 -6.22
CA GLU A 133 -9.87 -35.39 -4.90
C GLU A 133 -8.76 -34.37 -4.64
N ASP A 134 -7.59 -34.60 -5.24
CA ASP A 134 -6.42 -33.71 -5.16
C ASP A 134 -6.52 -32.47 -6.07
N ILE A 135 -7.52 -32.41 -6.95
CA ILE A 135 -7.74 -31.26 -7.83
C ILE A 135 -8.71 -30.32 -7.14
N ARG A 136 -8.36 -29.05 -6.98
CA ARG A 136 -9.33 -28.01 -6.60
C ARG A 136 -9.91 -27.40 -7.88
N THR A 137 -11.22 -27.19 -7.89
CA THR A 137 -11.84 -26.48 -9.02
C THR A 137 -11.31 -25.06 -9.06
N ALA A 138 -10.86 -24.62 -10.23
CA ALA A 138 -10.37 -23.26 -10.39
C ALA A 138 -11.50 -22.25 -10.19
N VAL A 139 -11.20 -21.17 -9.47
CA VAL A 139 -12.17 -20.13 -9.12
C VAL A 139 -11.58 -18.76 -9.43
N VAL A 140 -12.40 -17.88 -10.00
CA VAL A 140 -12.10 -16.46 -10.16
C VAL A 140 -13.10 -15.68 -9.33
N CYS A 141 -12.61 -14.98 -8.30
CA CYS A 141 -13.43 -14.14 -7.45
C CYS A 141 -13.32 -12.70 -7.91
N ASN A 142 -14.38 -12.16 -8.49
CA ASN A 142 -14.48 -10.76 -8.88
C ASN A 142 -15.37 -10.02 -7.88
N THR A 143 -14.90 -8.88 -7.41
CA THR A 143 -15.72 -7.93 -6.67
C THR A 143 -16.08 -6.82 -7.63
N LEU A 144 -17.37 -6.71 -7.92
CA LEU A 144 -17.90 -5.68 -8.81
C LEU A 144 -18.19 -4.42 -8.01
N ASP A 145 -18.18 -3.24 -8.60
CA ASP A 145 -18.65 -2.02 -7.96
C ASP A 145 -20.18 -1.89 -8.07
N LEU A 146 -20.75 -0.76 -7.61
CA LEU A 146 -22.19 -0.51 -7.69
C LEU A 146 -22.71 -0.31 -9.13
N ASN A 147 -21.81 -0.11 -10.09
CA ASN A 147 -22.13 0.03 -11.51
C ASN A 147 -21.99 -1.30 -12.27
N GLY A 148 -21.54 -2.36 -11.58
CA GLY A 148 -21.32 -3.69 -12.17
C GLY A 148 -19.95 -3.87 -12.83
N GLU A 149 -19.01 -2.93 -12.63
CA GLU A 149 -17.64 -3.02 -13.15
C GLU A 149 -16.71 -3.74 -12.17
N VAL A 150 -15.70 -4.47 -12.65
CA VAL A 150 -14.76 -5.20 -11.78
C VAL A 150 -13.84 -4.21 -11.05
N ALA A 151 -13.97 -4.14 -9.73
CA ALA A 151 -13.15 -3.29 -8.87
C ALA A 151 -11.97 -4.05 -8.24
N ALA A 152 -12.09 -5.37 -8.04
CA ALA A 152 -10.99 -6.24 -7.62
C ALA A 152 -11.21 -7.68 -8.08
N GLY A 153 -10.15 -8.43 -8.41
CA GLY A 153 -10.24 -9.81 -8.88
C GLY A 153 -9.10 -10.70 -8.38
N VAL A 154 -9.41 -11.90 -7.91
CA VAL A 154 -8.42 -12.93 -7.52
C VAL A 154 -8.71 -14.22 -8.27
N ALA A 155 -7.71 -14.72 -9.00
CA ALA A 155 -7.83 -15.95 -9.79
C ALA A 155 -6.97 -17.08 -9.20
N SER A 156 -7.60 -18.21 -8.85
CA SER A 156 -6.94 -19.44 -8.45
C SER A 156 -7.02 -20.47 -9.57
N VAL A 157 -6.08 -20.41 -10.51
CA VAL A 157 -6.06 -21.25 -11.72
C VAL A 157 -4.85 -22.20 -11.80
N GLN A 158 -4.07 -22.32 -10.72
CA GLN A 158 -2.85 -23.14 -10.65
C GLN A 158 -3.11 -24.64 -10.88
N ASP A 159 -4.27 -25.14 -10.43
CA ASP A 159 -4.66 -26.54 -10.63
C ASP A 159 -4.91 -26.86 -12.10
N ILE A 160 -5.40 -25.91 -12.90
CA ILE A 160 -5.53 -26.10 -14.36
C ILE A 160 -4.13 -26.29 -14.99
N GLU A 161 -3.16 -25.45 -14.61
CA GLU A 161 -1.78 -25.54 -15.11
C GLU A 161 -1.08 -26.85 -14.72
N THR A 162 -1.46 -27.41 -13.57
CA THR A 162 -0.83 -28.60 -12.99
C THR A 162 -1.44 -29.89 -13.53
N PHE A 163 -2.78 -29.96 -13.63
CA PHE A 163 -3.50 -31.20 -13.90
C PHE A 163 -3.90 -31.39 -15.38
N VAL A 164 -4.01 -30.30 -16.15
CA VAL A 164 -4.09 -30.36 -17.62
C VAL A 164 -2.66 -30.47 -18.17
N SER A 165 -2.02 -31.60 -17.88
CA SER A 165 -0.64 -31.92 -18.22
C SER A 165 -0.47 -32.41 -19.66
N ALA A 166 0.77 -32.42 -20.15
CA ALA A 166 1.10 -32.95 -21.48
C ALA A 166 0.66 -34.42 -21.63
N GLU A 167 0.83 -35.24 -20.59
CA GLU A 167 0.44 -36.65 -20.56
C GLU A 167 -1.07 -36.81 -20.66
N TRP A 168 -1.84 -35.94 -20.01
CA TRP A 168 -3.30 -35.96 -20.09
C TRP A 168 -3.78 -35.62 -21.50
N ILE A 169 -3.20 -34.57 -22.11
CA ILE A 169 -3.56 -34.12 -23.45
C ILE A 169 -3.25 -35.20 -24.50
N GLN A 170 -2.15 -35.95 -24.35
CA GLN A 170 -1.79 -37.03 -25.27
C GLN A 170 -2.84 -38.15 -25.37
N GLN A 171 -3.65 -38.38 -24.33
CA GLN A 171 -4.71 -39.38 -24.34
C GLN A 171 -5.80 -39.08 -25.38
N PHE A 172 -5.95 -37.80 -25.73
CA PHE A 172 -6.98 -37.32 -26.66
C PHE A 172 -6.43 -37.08 -28.07
N ARG A 173 -5.29 -37.70 -28.44
CA ARG A 173 -4.68 -37.56 -29.78
C ARG A 173 -5.64 -37.86 -30.93
N LYS A 174 -6.59 -38.80 -30.75
CA LYS A 174 -7.56 -39.17 -31.79
C LYS A 174 -8.57 -38.05 -32.02
N GLN A 175 -9.06 -37.45 -30.93
CA GLN A 175 -9.99 -36.33 -30.93
C GLN A 175 -9.36 -35.09 -31.54
N ILE A 176 -8.10 -34.77 -31.16
CA ILE A 176 -7.34 -33.66 -31.75
C ILE A 176 -7.14 -33.90 -33.25
N HIS A 177 -6.75 -35.10 -33.67
CA HIS A 177 -6.55 -35.45 -35.08
C HIS A 177 -7.82 -35.24 -35.93
N SER A 178 -9.00 -35.64 -35.44
CA SER A 178 -10.27 -35.49 -36.16
C SER A 178 -10.85 -34.07 -36.12
N SER A 179 -10.22 -33.15 -35.38
CA SER A 179 -10.78 -31.83 -35.13
C SER A 179 -10.56 -30.87 -36.31
N PRO A 180 -11.56 -30.06 -36.70
CA PRO A 180 -11.39 -29.02 -37.70
C PRO A 180 -10.52 -27.86 -37.20
N VAL A 181 -10.48 -27.64 -35.89
CA VAL A 181 -9.70 -26.58 -35.23
C VAL A 181 -9.47 -26.90 -33.77
N LEU A 182 -8.23 -26.71 -33.31
CA LEU A 182 -7.86 -26.81 -31.90
C LEU A 182 -7.77 -25.41 -31.30
N MET A 183 -8.53 -25.14 -30.25
CA MET A 183 -8.36 -23.93 -29.44
C MET A 183 -7.56 -24.25 -28.18
N VAL A 184 -6.53 -23.45 -27.90
CA VAL A 184 -5.75 -23.51 -26.68
C VAL A 184 -5.86 -22.20 -25.90
N ASP A 185 -6.22 -22.31 -24.63
CA ASP A 185 -6.23 -21.20 -23.68
C ASP A 185 -4.80 -20.90 -23.19
N ALA A 186 -4.38 -19.63 -23.22
CA ALA A 186 -3.08 -19.21 -22.70
C ALA A 186 -2.89 -19.47 -21.18
N ASN A 187 -3.94 -19.84 -20.45
CA ASN A 187 -3.88 -20.32 -19.06
C ASN A 187 -3.12 -21.64 -18.88
N LEU A 188 -2.91 -22.42 -19.94
CA LEU A 188 -2.18 -23.69 -19.86
C LEU A 188 -0.69 -23.49 -19.53
N SER A 189 -0.08 -24.49 -18.88
CA SER A 189 1.37 -24.48 -18.62
C SER A 189 2.16 -24.52 -19.94
N PRO A 190 3.41 -24.02 -19.99
CA PRO A 190 4.20 -24.02 -21.23
C PRO A 190 4.35 -25.41 -21.87
N LEU A 191 4.49 -26.46 -21.05
CA LEU A 191 4.60 -27.85 -21.52
C LEU A 191 3.28 -28.36 -22.10
N ALA A 192 2.15 -28.04 -21.46
CA ALA A 192 0.83 -28.38 -21.97
C ALA A 192 0.54 -27.65 -23.29
N LEU A 193 0.81 -26.34 -23.37
CA LEU A 193 0.69 -25.55 -24.60
C LEU A 193 1.51 -26.13 -25.74
N GLU A 194 2.77 -26.46 -25.47
CA GLU A 194 3.67 -27.04 -26.48
C GLU A 194 3.17 -28.42 -26.92
N ALA A 195 2.76 -29.30 -25.99
CA ALA A 195 2.21 -30.60 -26.32
C ALA A 195 0.93 -30.51 -27.17
N SER A 196 0.00 -29.62 -26.82
CA SER A 196 -1.22 -29.35 -27.60
C SER A 196 -0.88 -28.90 -29.02
N CYS A 197 0.01 -27.92 -29.15
CA CYS A 197 0.38 -27.33 -30.43
C CYS A 197 1.17 -28.33 -31.31
N LEU A 198 2.03 -29.14 -30.71
CA LEU A 198 2.78 -30.18 -31.41
C LEU A 198 1.86 -31.28 -31.95
N LEU A 199 0.91 -31.75 -31.14
CA LEU A 199 -0.08 -32.75 -31.58
C LEU A 199 -0.93 -32.21 -32.73
N ALA A 200 -1.39 -30.96 -32.65
CA ALA A 200 -2.12 -30.33 -33.75
C ALA A 200 -1.25 -30.18 -35.01
N ALA A 201 0.02 -29.77 -34.86
CA ALA A 201 0.94 -29.63 -35.97
C ALA A 201 1.23 -30.98 -36.68
N GLU A 202 1.36 -32.08 -35.93
CA GLU A 202 1.51 -33.45 -36.47
C GLU A 202 0.38 -33.79 -37.45
N TYR A 203 -0.85 -33.41 -37.08
CA TYR A 203 -2.06 -33.70 -37.84
C TYR A 203 -2.51 -32.56 -38.76
N LYS A 204 -1.72 -31.48 -38.88
CA LYS A 204 -2.03 -30.28 -39.66
C LYS A 204 -3.36 -29.62 -39.26
N VAL A 205 -3.76 -29.78 -38.00
CA VAL A 205 -4.95 -29.14 -37.42
C VAL A 205 -4.59 -27.67 -37.13
N PRO A 206 -5.40 -26.70 -37.56
CA PRO A 206 -5.15 -25.30 -37.25
C PRO A 206 -5.31 -25.05 -35.74
N VAL A 207 -4.40 -24.26 -35.18
CA VAL A 207 -4.41 -23.90 -33.76
C VAL A 207 -4.86 -22.46 -33.59
N TRP A 208 -5.90 -22.26 -32.79
CA TRP A 208 -6.34 -20.96 -32.29
C TRP A 208 -5.79 -20.74 -30.88
N PHE A 209 -4.89 -19.76 -30.72
CA PHE A 209 -4.33 -19.39 -29.43
C PHE A 209 -5.09 -18.20 -28.87
N GLU A 210 -5.80 -18.42 -27.76
CA GLU A 210 -6.58 -17.38 -27.10
C GLU A 210 -5.78 -16.73 -25.96
N PRO A 211 -5.37 -15.46 -26.08
CA PRO A 211 -4.81 -14.73 -24.96
C PRO A 211 -5.89 -14.42 -23.93
N VAL A 212 -5.51 -14.45 -22.65
CA VAL A 212 -6.45 -14.26 -21.52
C VAL A 212 -6.00 -13.20 -20.53
N SER A 213 -4.79 -12.65 -20.74
CA SER A 213 -4.21 -11.53 -19.98
C SER A 213 -2.86 -11.14 -20.60
N LEU A 214 -2.39 -9.92 -20.32
CA LEU A 214 -1.07 -9.43 -20.75
C LEU A 214 0.11 -10.32 -20.33
N THR A 215 0.00 -10.99 -19.18
CA THR A 215 1.06 -11.87 -18.68
C THR A 215 1.03 -13.22 -19.39
N LYS A 216 -0.15 -13.77 -19.64
CA LYS A 216 -0.32 -15.10 -20.24
C LYS A 216 -0.19 -15.06 -21.76
N SER A 217 -0.54 -13.94 -22.41
CA SER A 217 -0.35 -13.77 -23.86
C SER A 217 1.12 -13.95 -24.27
N LYS A 218 2.08 -13.56 -23.42
CA LYS A 218 3.53 -13.76 -23.63
C LYS A 218 3.93 -15.24 -23.75
N ARG A 219 3.10 -16.18 -23.28
CA ARG A 219 3.34 -17.63 -23.45
C ARG A 219 3.29 -18.07 -24.91
N VAL A 220 2.75 -17.25 -25.82
CA VAL A 220 2.80 -17.50 -27.26
C VAL A 220 4.22 -17.74 -27.77
N VAL A 221 5.26 -17.19 -27.11
CA VAL A 221 6.66 -17.29 -27.55
C VAL A 221 7.15 -18.73 -27.74
N SER A 222 6.71 -19.67 -26.90
CA SER A 222 7.12 -21.08 -27.02
C SER A 222 6.40 -21.81 -28.16
N VAL A 223 5.25 -21.30 -28.61
CA VAL A 223 4.35 -22.00 -29.53
C VAL A 223 4.01 -21.26 -30.82
N VAL A 224 4.43 -19.99 -30.98
CA VAL A 224 4.01 -19.08 -32.06
C VAL A 224 4.12 -19.68 -33.47
N LYS A 225 5.13 -20.52 -33.71
CA LYS A 225 5.37 -21.22 -34.98
C LYS A 225 4.32 -22.28 -35.33
N TYR A 226 3.58 -22.76 -34.33
CA TYR A 226 2.50 -23.74 -34.47
C TYR A 226 1.13 -23.08 -34.48
N VAL A 227 1.02 -21.84 -33.99
CA VAL A 227 -0.24 -21.12 -33.91
C VAL A 227 -0.66 -20.62 -35.29
N THR A 228 -1.91 -20.91 -35.66
CA THR A 228 -2.50 -20.46 -36.92
C THR A 228 -3.23 -19.13 -36.74
N TYR A 229 -4.08 -19.04 -35.71
CA TYR A 229 -4.89 -17.87 -35.40
C TYR A 229 -4.63 -17.41 -33.97
N THR A 230 -4.71 -16.11 -33.73
CA THR A 230 -4.79 -15.56 -32.38
C THR A 230 -5.66 -14.31 -32.40
N SER A 231 -6.42 -14.09 -31.34
CA SER A 231 -7.34 -12.95 -31.20
C SER A 231 -6.98 -11.99 -30.06
N PRO A 232 -5.79 -11.37 -30.09
CA PRO A 232 -5.40 -10.41 -29.06
C PRO A 232 -6.22 -9.12 -29.16
N ASN A 233 -6.37 -8.44 -28.04
CA ASN A 233 -6.64 -7.00 -28.03
C ASN A 233 -5.35 -6.19 -28.30
N GLU A 234 -5.45 -4.86 -28.33
CA GLU A 234 -4.33 -3.96 -28.64
C GLU A 234 -3.14 -4.14 -27.69
N ASP A 235 -3.40 -4.26 -26.39
CA ASP A 235 -2.37 -4.36 -25.37
C ASP A 235 -1.70 -5.75 -25.36
N GLU A 236 -2.50 -6.81 -25.55
CA GLU A 236 -2.01 -8.17 -25.67
C GLU A 236 -1.13 -8.35 -26.90
N LEU A 237 -1.51 -7.76 -28.03
CA LEU A 237 -0.73 -7.77 -29.27
C LEU A 237 0.66 -7.16 -29.04
N ILE A 238 0.73 -6.01 -28.38
CA ILE A 238 1.99 -5.32 -28.06
C ILE A 238 2.83 -6.17 -27.09
N ALA A 239 2.20 -6.75 -26.07
CA ALA A 239 2.89 -7.63 -25.12
C ALA A 239 3.48 -8.86 -25.82
N MET A 240 2.74 -9.49 -26.72
CA MET A 240 3.20 -10.62 -27.54
C MET A 240 4.35 -10.22 -28.46
N ALA A 241 4.22 -9.08 -29.16
CA ALA A 241 5.26 -8.60 -30.08
C ALA A 241 6.57 -8.25 -29.37
N ASN A 242 6.48 -7.58 -28.22
CA ASN A 242 7.64 -7.20 -27.42
C ASN A 242 8.40 -8.40 -26.86
N GLU A 243 7.68 -9.47 -26.49
CA GLU A 243 8.31 -10.70 -26.02
C GLU A 243 8.96 -11.49 -27.17
N LEU A 244 8.34 -11.47 -28.36
CA LEU A 244 8.87 -12.10 -29.58
C LEU A 244 10.07 -11.35 -30.21
N SER A 245 10.20 -10.05 -29.95
CA SER A 245 11.27 -9.18 -30.47
C SER A 245 11.91 -8.29 -29.38
N PRO A 246 12.68 -8.87 -28.42
CA PRO A 246 13.22 -8.14 -27.27
C PRO A 246 14.20 -7.00 -27.61
N GLY A 247 14.76 -7.01 -28.83
CA GLY A 247 15.72 -6.00 -29.32
C GLY A 247 15.09 -4.74 -29.92
N SER A 248 13.77 -4.74 -30.17
CA SER A 248 13.05 -3.65 -30.83
C SER A 248 11.74 -3.38 -30.06
N ARG A 249 11.84 -3.00 -28.78
CA ARG A 249 10.67 -2.76 -27.94
C ARG A 249 9.80 -1.65 -28.52
N ILE A 250 8.56 -2.01 -28.85
CA ILE A 250 7.51 -1.10 -29.27
C ILE A 250 7.01 -0.39 -28.00
N HIS A 251 7.33 0.90 -27.87
CA HIS A 251 6.88 1.76 -26.79
C HIS A 251 5.86 2.75 -27.32
N LEU A 252 4.62 2.66 -26.82
CA LEU A 252 3.66 3.75 -26.95
C LEU A 252 4.03 4.81 -25.92
N THR A 253 4.66 5.91 -26.35
CA THR A 253 4.75 7.10 -25.49
C THR A 253 3.33 7.58 -25.21
N HIS A 254 3.00 7.85 -23.94
CA HIS A 254 1.70 8.38 -23.52
C HIS A 254 1.28 9.56 -24.41
N VAL A 255 0.45 9.28 -25.42
CA VAL A 255 -0.30 10.31 -26.13
C VAL A 255 -1.46 10.64 -25.20
N GLU A 256 -1.65 11.91 -24.91
CA GLU A 256 -2.72 12.46 -24.04
C GLU A 256 -4.15 12.18 -24.56
N LYS A 257 -4.32 11.31 -25.55
CA LYS A 257 -5.58 10.77 -26.06
C LYS A 257 -5.51 9.24 -26.04
N SER A 258 -6.55 8.60 -25.50
CA SER A 258 -6.72 7.14 -25.59
C SER A 258 -6.65 6.69 -27.05
N ILE A 259 -5.90 5.62 -27.37
CA ILE A 259 -5.83 5.02 -28.72
C ILE A 259 -7.24 4.78 -29.28
N LYS A 260 -8.22 4.56 -28.39
CA LYS A 260 -9.63 4.36 -28.71
C LYS A 260 -10.26 5.55 -29.46
N ASP A 261 -9.73 6.76 -29.34
CA ASP A 261 -10.28 7.99 -29.95
C ASP A 261 -9.61 8.40 -31.26
N LEU A 262 -8.65 7.60 -31.75
CA LEU A 262 -8.01 7.82 -33.04
C LEU A 262 -8.83 7.19 -34.19
N PRO A 263 -8.77 7.77 -35.40
CA PRO A 263 -9.29 7.12 -36.60
C PRO A 263 -8.65 5.74 -36.81
N LEU A 264 -9.41 4.80 -37.35
CA LEU A 264 -9.01 3.40 -37.52
C LEU A 264 -7.67 3.25 -38.27
N GLU A 265 -7.44 4.07 -39.29
CA GLU A 265 -6.21 4.06 -40.07
C GLU A 265 -4.99 4.45 -39.23
N SER A 266 -5.17 5.39 -38.29
CA SER A 266 -4.12 5.80 -37.36
C SER A 266 -3.83 4.71 -36.33
N VAL A 267 -4.87 4.04 -35.83
CA VAL A 267 -4.73 2.89 -34.92
C VAL A 267 -3.99 1.76 -35.62
N PHE A 268 -4.34 1.46 -36.87
CA PHE A 268 -3.65 0.45 -37.67
C PHE A 268 -2.17 0.79 -37.87
N GLU A 269 -1.82 2.01 -38.30
CA GLU A 269 -0.41 2.36 -38.51
C GLU A 269 0.44 2.29 -37.23
N ILE A 270 -0.15 2.57 -36.06
CA ILE A 270 0.50 2.42 -34.75
C ILE A 270 0.76 0.94 -34.43
N LEU A 271 -0.22 0.06 -34.67
CA LEU A 271 -0.16 -1.36 -34.28
C LEU A 271 0.51 -2.25 -35.34
N LYS A 272 0.59 -1.78 -36.58
CA LYS A 272 1.16 -2.46 -37.75
C LYS A 272 2.56 -3.06 -37.53
N PRO A 273 3.52 -2.39 -36.84
CA PRO A 273 4.80 -3.03 -36.48
C PRO A 273 4.64 -4.25 -35.58
N ALA A 274 3.74 -4.19 -34.59
CA ALA A 274 3.48 -5.31 -33.67
C ALA A 274 2.82 -6.48 -34.40
N ILE A 275 1.82 -6.20 -35.25
CA ILE A 275 1.17 -7.18 -36.13
C ILE A 275 2.22 -7.92 -36.98
N TRP A 276 3.14 -7.15 -37.58
CA TRP A 276 4.17 -7.72 -38.43
C TRP A 276 5.13 -8.65 -37.69
N VAL A 277 5.54 -8.29 -36.46
CA VAL A 277 6.42 -9.14 -35.66
C VAL A 277 5.81 -10.53 -35.45
N LEU A 278 4.52 -10.61 -35.11
CA LEU A 278 3.86 -11.90 -34.90
C LEU A 278 3.83 -12.73 -36.20
N LEU A 279 3.46 -12.10 -37.33
CA LEU A 279 3.41 -12.74 -38.64
C LEU A 279 4.80 -13.19 -39.13
N GLU A 280 5.85 -12.41 -38.85
CA GLU A 280 7.23 -12.75 -39.21
C GLU A 280 7.76 -13.94 -38.40
N LYS A 281 7.29 -14.10 -37.15
CA LYS A 281 7.71 -15.16 -36.23
C LYS A 281 6.98 -16.49 -36.42
N GLY A 282 6.09 -16.58 -37.39
CA GLY A 282 5.47 -17.83 -37.82
C GLY A 282 3.96 -17.93 -37.58
N LEU A 283 3.34 -16.92 -36.97
CA LEU A 283 1.88 -16.83 -36.86
C LEU A 283 1.28 -16.58 -38.25
N LYS A 284 0.20 -17.29 -38.61
CA LYS A 284 -0.40 -17.16 -39.94
C LYS A 284 -1.37 -15.99 -40.05
N VAL A 285 -2.23 -15.81 -39.04
CA VAL A 285 -3.25 -14.76 -39.03
C VAL A 285 -3.38 -14.14 -37.63
N VAL A 286 -3.40 -12.81 -37.57
CA VAL A 286 -3.76 -12.03 -36.38
C VAL A 286 -5.19 -11.54 -36.55
N VAL A 287 -6.07 -11.88 -35.61
CA VAL A 287 -7.46 -11.41 -35.52
C VAL A 287 -7.54 -10.36 -34.41
N LEU A 288 -7.07 -9.15 -34.70
CA LEU A 288 -6.94 -8.09 -33.70
C LEU A 288 -8.33 -7.52 -33.37
N THR A 289 -8.72 -7.58 -32.10
CA THR A 289 -9.99 -7.02 -31.61
C THR A 289 -9.80 -5.56 -31.21
N LEU A 290 -10.68 -4.65 -31.67
CA LEU A 290 -10.59 -3.19 -31.46
C LEU A 290 -11.84 -2.61 -30.77
N GLY A 291 -12.58 -3.45 -30.03
CA GLY A 291 -13.82 -3.06 -29.35
C GLY A 291 -14.85 -2.42 -30.31
N ARG A 292 -15.20 -1.15 -30.07
CA ARG A 292 -16.18 -0.39 -30.88
C ARG A 292 -15.79 -0.24 -32.36
N ASN A 293 -14.52 -0.42 -32.69
CA ASN A 293 -14.00 -0.32 -34.05
C ASN A 293 -14.02 -1.67 -34.79
N GLY A 294 -14.52 -2.76 -34.18
CA GLY A 294 -14.64 -4.06 -34.85
C GLY A 294 -13.35 -4.89 -34.79
N VAL A 295 -13.04 -5.59 -35.88
CA VAL A 295 -11.93 -6.56 -35.96
C VAL A 295 -11.05 -6.29 -37.16
N LEU A 296 -9.73 -6.40 -36.97
CA LEU A 296 -8.75 -6.41 -38.05
C LEU A 296 -8.21 -7.81 -38.28
N ILE A 297 -8.37 -8.33 -39.49
CA ILE A 297 -7.77 -9.58 -39.94
C ILE A 297 -6.48 -9.25 -40.68
N CYS A 298 -5.36 -9.66 -40.11
CA CYS A 298 -4.03 -9.37 -40.66
C CYS A 298 -3.25 -10.64 -40.98
N SER A 299 -2.56 -10.65 -42.11
CA SER A 299 -1.86 -11.83 -42.62
C SER A 299 -0.70 -11.46 -43.54
N ARG A 300 0.20 -12.42 -43.74
CA ARG A 300 1.36 -12.30 -44.64
C ARG A 300 1.00 -12.83 -46.03
N GLY A 301 1.19 -12.01 -47.07
CA GLY A 301 0.79 -12.33 -48.44
C GLY A 301 -0.71 -12.12 -48.70
N GLY A 302 -1.15 -12.31 -49.95
CA GLY A 302 -2.56 -12.19 -50.33
C GLY A 302 -3.47 -13.24 -49.65
N PRO A 303 -4.80 -13.18 -49.88
CA PRO A 303 -5.81 -13.94 -49.13
C PRO A 303 -5.85 -15.48 -49.37
N ASN A 304 -4.74 -16.12 -49.74
CA ASN A 304 -4.68 -17.56 -50.05
C ASN A 304 -4.97 -18.46 -48.85
N PHE A 305 -4.83 -17.96 -47.61
CA PHE A 305 -5.22 -18.66 -46.39
C PHE A 305 -6.74 -18.60 -46.11
N MET A 306 -7.50 -17.75 -46.82
CA MET A 306 -8.96 -17.66 -46.66
C MET A 306 -9.70 -18.87 -47.28
N THR A 307 -9.01 -19.78 -47.99
CA THR A 307 -9.66 -20.87 -48.76
C THR A 307 -9.24 -22.28 -48.36
N THR A 308 -8.46 -22.47 -47.29
CA THR A 308 -7.80 -23.75 -47.02
C THR A 308 -8.60 -24.74 -46.17
N PHE A 309 -9.88 -24.96 -46.45
CA PHE A 309 -10.60 -26.15 -45.94
C PHE A 309 -11.59 -26.69 -46.97
N SER A 310 -11.15 -27.67 -47.75
CA SER A 310 -12.06 -28.57 -48.47
C SER A 310 -11.42 -29.95 -48.57
N LYS A 311 -12.09 -30.94 -47.96
CA LYS A 311 -12.33 -32.24 -48.61
C LYS A 311 -13.32 -33.18 -47.91
N ASN A 312 -13.74 -32.96 -46.65
CA ASN A 312 -14.60 -33.95 -45.94
C ASN A 312 -16.00 -33.47 -45.47
N SER A 313 -16.44 -32.24 -45.72
CA SER A 313 -17.69 -31.71 -45.14
C SER A 313 -18.89 -31.78 -46.08
N GLN A 314 -19.29 -32.98 -46.51
CA GLN A 314 -20.60 -33.22 -47.17
C GLN A 314 -21.60 -33.97 -46.26
N ARG A 315 -21.43 -33.93 -44.94
CA ARG A 315 -22.18 -34.77 -43.98
C ARG A 315 -22.92 -34.04 -42.86
N PHE A 316 -23.44 -32.81 -43.01
CA PHE A 316 -24.21 -32.17 -41.91
C PHE A 316 -25.34 -31.26 -42.40
N SER A 317 -26.48 -31.84 -42.81
CA SER A 317 -27.51 -31.12 -43.57
C SER A 317 -28.66 -30.50 -42.75
N SER A 318 -28.87 -30.84 -41.47
CA SER A 318 -30.08 -30.40 -40.75
C SER A 318 -29.85 -29.40 -39.60
N ARG A 319 -28.67 -29.39 -38.95
CA ARG A 319 -28.39 -28.53 -37.77
C ARG A 319 -27.69 -27.20 -38.06
N ARG A 320 -27.34 -26.92 -39.32
CA ARG A 320 -26.51 -25.75 -39.73
C ARG A 320 -27.31 -24.63 -40.41
N ARG A 321 -28.57 -24.36 -40.01
CA ARG A 321 -29.42 -23.35 -40.67
C ARG A 321 -28.76 -21.96 -40.73
N LEU A 322 -28.17 -21.49 -39.62
CA LEU A 322 -27.39 -20.24 -39.56
C LEU A 322 -26.26 -20.24 -40.58
N PHE A 323 -25.36 -21.23 -40.51
CA PHE A 323 -24.15 -21.27 -41.33
C PHE A 323 -24.47 -21.45 -42.82
N ASN A 324 -25.52 -22.20 -43.16
CA ASN A 324 -25.99 -22.33 -44.54
C ASN A 324 -26.59 -21.01 -45.06
N ALA A 325 -27.32 -20.26 -44.22
CA ALA A 325 -27.83 -18.93 -44.57
C ALA A 325 -26.68 -17.93 -44.81
N VAL A 326 -25.62 -17.96 -44.00
CA VAL A 326 -24.43 -17.13 -44.20
C VAL A 326 -23.66 -17.54 -45.46
N ALA A 327 -23.40 -18.84 -45.66
CA ALA A 327 -22.70 -19.34 -46.84
C ALA A 327 -23.42 -18.99 -48.16
N SER A 328 -24.75 -18.98 -48.16
CA SER A 328 -25.57 -18.64 -49.34
C SER A 328 -25.72 -17.13 -49.58
N SER A 329 -25.62 -16.31 -48.52
CA SER A 329 -25.82 -14.86 -48.62
C SER A 329 -24.54 -14.04 -48.67
N CYS A 330 -23.40 -14.62 -48.29
CA CYS A 330 -22.08 -13.99 -48.29
C CYS A 330 -21.20 -14.67 -49.34
N PRO A 331 -21.02 -14.09 -50.55
CA PRO A 331 -20.33 -14.76 -51.65
C PRO A 331 -18.85 -14.97 -51.34
N LEU A 332 -18.37 -16.20 -51.57
CA LEU A 332 -16.94 -16.52 -51.51
C LEU A 332 -16.17 -15.59 -52.45
N ARG A 333 -15.06 -15.00 -51.96
CA ARG A 333 -14.04 -14.25 -52.73
C ARG A 333 -14.33 -12.78 -53.06
N MET A 334 -15.28 -12.11 -52.41
CA MET A 334 -15.52 -10.67 -52.63
C MET A 334 -14.26 -9.80 -52.47
N TYR A 335 -13.33 -10.22 -51.60
CA TYR A 335 -12.11 -9.50 -51.25
C TYR A 335 -10.83 -10.11 -51.85
N VAL A 336 -10.98 -11.05 -52.80
CA VAL A 336 -9.87 -11.72 -53.50
C VAL A 336 -9.85 -11.21 -54.94
N ASP A 337 -8.87 -10.37 -55.26
CA ASP A 337 -8.65 -9.91 -56.63
C ASP A 337 -7.99 -11.04 -57.47
N PRO A 338 -8.69 -11.68 -58.43
CA PRO A 338 -8.21 -12.88 -59.12
C PRO A 338 -6.95 -12.63 -59.98
N GLY A 339 -6.66 -11.38 -60.33
CA GLY A 339 -5.56 -11.00 -61.21
C GLY A 339 -4.27 -10.56 -60.51
N LYS A 340 -4.24 -10.47 -59.17
CA LYS A 340 -3.08 -9.96 -58.40
C LYS A 340 -2.67 -10.87 -57.24
N SER A 341 -2.71 -12.19 -57.39
CA SER A 341 -2.13 -13.10 -56.38
C SER A 341 -0.59 -13.04 -56.42
N SER A 342 0.02 -11.96 -55.94
CA SER A 342 1.45 -11.98 -55.63
C SER A 342 1.62 -12.86 -54.39
N GLU A 343 2.21 -14.05 -54.57
CA GLU A 343 2.76 -14.88 -53.48
C GLU A 343 3.99 -14.23 -52.81
N ASP A 344 4.12 -12.91 -52.91
CA ASP A 344 5.25 -12.18 -52.37
C ASP A 344 5.07 -12.09 -50.86
N SER A 345 5.77 -12.99 -50.17
CA SER A 345 5.78 -13.09 -48.71
C SER A 345 6.21 -11.79 -48.01
N SER A 346 6.71 -10.79 -48.73
CA SER A 346 7.05 -9.47 -48.17
C SER A 346 5.85 -8.53 -47.92
N HIS A 347 4.64 -8.90 -48.34
CA HIS A 347 3.45 -8.05 -48.25
C HIS A 347 2.61 -8.30 -47.00
N LEU A 348 2.13 -7.23 -46.36
CA LEU A 348 1.10 -7.27 -45.33
C LEU A 348 -0.27 -7.05 -45.97
N PHE A 349 -1.23 -7.89 -45.61
CA PHE A 349 -2.65 -7.72 -45.94
C PHE A 349 -3.45 -7.50 -44.65
N ALA A 350 -4.24 -6.42 -44.61
CA ALA A 350 -5.13 -6.09 -43.50
C ALA A 350 -6.55 -5.82 -44.01
N LEU A 351 -7.51 -6.59 -43.51
CA LEU A 351 -8.94 -6.45 -43.78
C LEU A 351 -9.65 -6.02 -42.49
N HIS A 352 -10.49 -5.00 -42.58
CA HIS A 352 -11.29 -4.49 -41.48
C HIS A 352 -12.73 -4.98 -41.59
N LEU A 353 -13.25 -5.53 -40.50
CA LEU A 353 -14.66 -5.88 -40.34
C LEU A 353 -15.24 -4.95 -39.26
N PRO A 354 -16.23 -4.11 -39.58
CA PRO A 354 -16.78 -3.17 -38.61
C PRO A 354 -17.60 -3.87 -37.53
N ALA A 355 -17.63 -3.29 -36.33
CA ALA A 355 -18.56 -3.69 -35.29
C ALA A 355 -20.00 -3.31 -35.69
N LEU A 356 -20.97 -4.10 -35.23
CA LEU A 356 -22.38 -3.75 -35.38
C LEU A 356 -22.81 -2.79 -34.25
N PRO A 357 -23.70 -1.83 -34.53
CA PRO A 357 -24.37 -1.07 -33.49
C PRO A 357 -25.08 -2.02 -32.53
N ALA A 358 -24.82 -1.86 -31.23
CA ALA A 358 -25.37 -2.72 -30.20
C ALA A 358 -25.78 -1.89 -28.98
N THR A 359 -26.89 -2.28 -28.35
CA THR A 359 -27.28 -1.71 -27.05
C THR A 359 -26.59 -2.48 -25.94
N VAL A 360 -25.38 -2.05 -25.58
CA VAL A 360 -24.52 -2.77 -24.65
C VAL A 360 -25.15 -2.83 -23.25
N LYS A 361 -25.53 -4.04 -22.81
CA LYS A 361 -25.89 -4.37 -21.43
C LYS A 361 -24.68 -4.86 -20.64
N LYS A 362 -23.83 -5.70 -21.25
CA LYS A 362 -22.66 -6.30 -20.59
C LYS A 362 -21.55 -6.58 -21.60
N LEU A 363 -20.31 -6.20 -21.30
CA LEU A 363 -19.17 -6.44 -22.21
C LEU A 363 -18.46 -7.79 -21.98
N THR A 364 -18.62 -8.39 -20.80
CA THR A 364 -17.92 -9.63 -20.42
C THR A 364 -18.42 -10.82 -21.23
N GLY A 365 -17.50 -11.62 -21.77
CA GLY A 365 -17.82 -12.78 -22.61
C GLY A 365 -17.97 -12.47 -24.10
N ALA A 366 -18.00 -11.19 -24.51
CA ALA A 366 -18.10 -10.83 -25.93
C ALA A 366 -16.92 -11.33 -26.78
N GLY A 367 -15.70 -11.30 -26.24
CA GLY A 367 -14.50 -11.88 -26.89
C GLY A 367 -14.60 -13.41 -27.00
N ASP A 368 -14.94 -14.08 -25.89
CA ASP A 368 -15.12 -15.54 -25.85
C ASP A 368 -16.21 -15.99 -26.84
N CYS A 369 -17.33 -15.27 -26.92
CA CYS A 369 -18.42 -15.53 -27.85
C CYS A 369 -18.07 -15.18 -29.31
N LEU A 370 -17.20 -14.18 -29.56
CA LEU A 370 -16.64 -13.92 -30.88
C LEU A 370 -15.84 -15.13 -31.38
N VAL A 371 -14.98 -15.67 -30.51
CA VAL A 371 -14.17 -16.86 -30.79
C VAL A 371 -15.08 -18.08 -30.94
N GLY A 372 -16.05 -18.29 -30.04
CA GLY A 372 -17.01 -19.39 -30.10
C GLY A 372 -17.86 -19.39 -31.38
N GLY A 373 -18.36 -18.22 -31.80
CA GLY A 373 -19.08 -18.06 -33.06
C GLY A 373 -18.19 -18.34 -34.29
N THR A 374 -16.94 -17.90 -34.24
CA THR A 374 -15.94 -18.13 -35.29
C THR A 374 -15.57 -19.62 -35.40
N LEU A 375 -15.25 -20.27 -34.29
CA LEU A 375 -14.89 -21.70 -34.27
C LEU A 375 -16.08 -22.60 -34.64
N SER A 376 -17.30 -22.24 -34.25
CA SER A 376 -18.52 -22.92 -34.72
C SER A 376 -18.66 -22.85 -36.23
N SER A 377 -18.38 -21.67 -36.79
CA SER A 377 -18.46 -21.41 -38.22
C SER A 377 -17.37 -22.11 -39.02
N ILE A 378 -16.13 -22.15 -38.51
CA ILE A 378 -15.03 -22.93 -39.10
C ILE A 378 -15.35 -24.43 -39.07
N SER A 379 -15.87 -24.93 -37.94
CA SER A 379 -16.35 -26.31 -37.82
C SER A 379 -17.53 -26.59 -38.76
N ALA A 380 -18.31 -25.55 -39.09
CA ALA A 380 -19.39 -25.59 -40.05
C ALA A 380 -18.95 -25.55 -41.53
N GLY A 381 -17.67 -25.28 -41.79
CA GLY A 381 -17.09 -25.21 -43.14
C GLY A 381 -17.17 -23.83 -43.80
N LEU A 382 -17.45 -22.77 -43.04
CA LEU A 382 -17.37 -21.39 -43.52
C LEU A 382 -15.91 -20.95 -43.64
N ASP A 383 -15.63 -20.01 -44.55
CA ASP A 383 -14.31 -19.39 -44.64
C ASP A 383 -14.05 -18.44 -43.46
N LEU A 384 -12.80 -17.99 -43.30
CA LEU A 384 -12.40 -17.20 -42.14
C LEU A 384 -13.13 -15.85 -42.04
N VAL A 385 -13.40 -15.17 -43.15
CA VAL A 385 -14.08 -13.86 -43.13
C VAL A 385 -15.55 -14.05 -42.80
N GLN A 386 -16.19 -15.06 -43.41
CA GLN A 386 -17.55 -15.46 -43.05
C GLN A 386 -17.64 -15.86 -41.56
N ALA A 387 -16.68 -16.64 -41.07
CA ALA A 387 -16.65 -17.11 -39.70
C ALA A 387 -16.48 -15.97 -38.68
N ILE A 388 -15.58 -15.01 -38.95
CA ILE A 388 -15.39 -13.83 -38.09
C ILE A 388 -16.60 -12.90 -38.17
N SER A 389 -17.27 -12.76 -39.32
CA SER A 389 -18.54 -12.03 -39.41
C SER A 389 -19.62 -12.64 -38.53
N VAL A 390 -19.73 -13.97 -38.48
CA VAL A 390 -20.62 -14.65 -37.52
C VAL A 390 -20.15 -14.42 -36.09
N GLY A 391 -18.84 -14.49 -35.82
CA GLY A 391 -18.27 -14.15 -34.52
C GLY A 391 -18.66 -12.74 -34.04
N ILE A 392 -18.58 -11.73 -34.90
CA ILE A 392 -18.99 -10.35 -34.59
C ILE A 392 -20.50 -10.26 -34.33
N ALA A 393 -21.33 -10.95 -35.12
CA ALA A 393 -22.79 -11.00 -34.89
C ALA A 393 -23.12 -11.67 -33.54
N VAL A 394 -22.43 -12.77 -33.21
CA VAL A 394 -22.59 -13.47 -31.93
C VAL A 394 -22.10 -12.62 -30.76
N ALA A 395 -20.99 -11.88 -30.94
CA ALA A 395 -20.51 -10.91 -29.96
C ALA A 395 -21.50 -9.76 -29.75
N ARG A 396 -22.14 -9.25 -30.82
CA ARG A 396 -23.24 -8.26 -30.75
C ARG A 396 -24.39 -8.79 -29.90
N ALA A 397 -24.90 -9.98 -30.22
CA ALA A 397 -25.99 -10.60 -29.45
C ALA A 397 -25.60 -10.86 -27.99
N THR A 398 -24.32 -11.16 -27.73
CA THR A 398 -23.77 -11.35 -26.38
C THR A 398 -23.76 -10.04 -25.59
N VAL A 399 -23.32 -8.93 -26.20
CA VAL A 399 -23.29 -7.65 -25.48
C VAL A 399 -24.68 -7.08 -25.19
N GLU A 400 -25.71 -7.53 -25.90
CA GLU A 400 -27.13 -7.19 -25.65
C GLU A 400 -27.82 -8.13 -24.63
N SER A 401 -27.08 -9.12 -24.11
CA SER A 401 -27.50 -10.08 -23.07
C SER A 401 -26.91 -9.75 -21.68
N GLU A 402 -27.51 -10.29 -20.62
CA GLU A 402 -27.01 -10.19 -19.23
C GLU A 402 -26.07 -11.34 -18.84
N GLU A 403 -26.07 -12.44 -19.61
CA GLU A 403 -25.22 -13.61 -19.39
C GLU A 403 -23.90 -13.50 -20.18
N ASN A 404 -22.83 -14.13 -19.66
CA ASN A 404 -21.53 -14.19 -20.35
C ASN A 404 -21.62 -14.94 -21.70
N VAL A 405 -22.55 -15.90 -21.79
CA VAL A 405 -22.90 -16.62 -23.01
C VAL A 405 -24.43 -16.69 -23.06
N PRO A 406 -25.10 -16.09 -24.07
CA PRO A 406 -26.55 -16.19 -24.22
C PRO A 406 -27.01 -17.66 -24.31
N PRO A 407 -28.08 -18.06 -23.59
CA PRO A 407 -28.55 -19.46 -23.58
C PRO A 407 -29.16 -19.89 -24.92
N THR A 408 -29.63 -18.93 -25.72
CA THR A 408 -30.22 -19.17 -27.04
C THR A 408 -29.85 -18.04 -27.98
N PHE A 409 -29.50 -18.39 -29.22
CA PHE A 409 -29.28 -17.44 -30.30
C PHE A 409 -30.39 -17.52 -31.34
N ASN A 410 -30.75 -16.39 -31.95
CA ASN A 410 -31.65 -16.35 -33.10
C ASN A 410 -30.85 -16.59 -34.40
N PRO A 411 -31.00 -17.74 -35.08
CA PRO A 411 -30.19 -18.08 -36.25
C PRO A 411 -30.43 -17.15 -37.45
N GLN A 412 -31.62 -16.57 -37.57
CA GLN A 412 -31.95 -15.70 -38.70
C GLN A 412 -31.32 -14.32 -38.53
N GLU A 413 -31.47 -13.75 -37.33
CA GLU A 413 -30.89 -12.46 -36.97
C GLU A 413 -29.36 -12.49 -37.07
N LEU A 414 -28.72 -13.53 -36.52
CA LEU A 414 -27.27 -13.70 -36.64
C LEU A 414 -26.80 -13.83 -38.09
N ALA A 415 -27.60 -14.45 -38.97
CA ALA A 415 -27.25 -14.58 -40.38
C ALA A 415 -27.33 -13.23 -41.11
N ASP A 416 -28.34 -12.42 -40.79
CA ASP A 416 -28.54 -11.10 -41.39
C ASP A 416 -27.49 -10.09 -40.88
N ASP A 417 -27.15 -10.15 -39.59
CA ASP A 417 -26.06 -9.38 -38.97
C ASP A 417 -24.69 -9.75 -39.56
N ALA A 418 -24.39 -11.05 -39.66
CA ALA A 418 -23.15 -11.52 -40.26
C ALA A 418 -23.04 -11.08 -41.73
N ARG A 419 -24.14 -11.06 -42.48
CA ARG A 419 -24.19 -10.54 -43.85
C ARG A 419 -23.91 -9.04 -43.90
N SER A 420 -24.44 -8.27 -42.96
CA SER A 420 -24.18 -6.83 -42.84
C SER A 420 -22.69 -6.55 -42.61
N VAL A 421 -22.08 -7.23 -41.62
CA VAL A 421 -20.64 -7.13 -41.34
C VAL A 421 -19.81 -7.55 -42.55
N TYR A 422 -20.16 -8.70 -43.15
CA TYR A 422 -19.45 -9.22 -44.31
C TYR A 422 -19.50 -8.25 -45.49
N SER A 423 -20.63 -7.59 -45.74
CA SER A 423 -20.81 -6.64 -46.85
C SER A 423 -20.12 -5.30 -46.59
N ALA A 424 -19.92 -4.94 -45.32
CA ALA A 424 -19.28 -3.70 -44.90
C ALA A 424 -17.76 -3.84 -44.66
N ALA A 425 -17.18 -5.02 -44.89
CA ALA A 425 -15.75 -5.23 -44.71
C ALA A 425 -14.92 -4.44 -45.74
N THR A 426 -13.82 -3.84 -45.29
CA THR A 426 -12.98 -2.97 -46.13
C THR A 426 -11.51 -3.40 -46.08
N VAL A 427 -10.84 -3.40 -47.23
CA VAL A 427 -9.39 -3.66 -47.30
C VAL A 427 -8.66 -2.39 -46.87
N LEU A 428 -8.07 -2.43 -45.68
CA LEU A 428 -7.41 -1.28 -45.07
C LEU A 428 -5.97 -1.11 -45.56
N PHE A 429 -5.26 -2.23 -45.78
CA PHE A 429 -3.89 -2.18 -46.28
C PHE A 429 -3.54 -3.39 -47.15
N ARG A 430 -2.85 -3.13 -48.27
CA ARG A 430 -2.23 -4.15 -49.12
C ARG A 430 -0.97 -3.57 -49.75
N GLY A 431 0.21 -3.97 -49.25
CA GLY A 431 1.47 -3.46 -49.77
C GLY A 431 2.71 -4.13 -49.18
N PRO A 432 3.88 -3.94 -49.80
CA PRO A 432 5.14 -4.46 -49.29
C PRO A 432 5.51 -3.75 -47.98
N MET A 433 6.02 -4.51 -47.02
CA MET A 433 6.61 -3.91 -45.82
C MET A 433 7.97 -3.28 -46.16
N ARG A 434 8.00 -1.95 -46.28
CA ARG A 434 9.24 -1.17 -46.33
C ARG A 434 9.64 -0.80 -44.91
N ILE A 435 10.43 -1.64 -44.25
CA ILE A 435 11.01 -1.30 -42.95
C ILE A 435 12.36 -0.63 -43.22
N SER A 436 12.41 0.71 -43.23
CA SER A 436 13.70 1.38 -43.07
C SER A 436 14.13 1.16 -41.62
N SER A 437 15.36 0.73 -41.38
CA SER A 437 15.91 0.40 -40.05
C SER A 437 15.96 1.60 -39.07
N ARG A 438 15.38 2.75 -39.46
CA ARG A 438 15.27 3.99 -38.68
C ARG A 438 13.85 4.33 -38.21
N GLU A 439 12.80 3.64 -38.65
CA GLU A 439 11.40 4.02 -38.37
C GLU A 439 10.83 3.48 -37.05
N ILE A 440 11.59 2.73 -36.24
CA ILE A 440 11.13 2.25 -34.92
C ILE A 440 11.40 3.30 -33.80
N VAL A 441 11.62 4.57 -34.17
CA VAL A 441 11.97 5.65 -33.23
C VAL A 441 11.19 6.94 -33.55
N TYR A 442 10.17 7.21 -32.73
CA TYR A 442 9.33 8.42 -32.54
C TYR A 442 8.14 8.70 -33.49
N HIS A 443 6.96 8.90 -32.87
CA HIS A 443 6.07 10.01 -33.19
C HIS A 443 5.82 10.84 -31.91
N VAL A 444 6.56 11.94 -31.78
CA VAL A 444 6.11 13.14 -31.07
C VAL A 444 6.24 14.23 -32.12
N ASP A 445 5.11 14.70 -32.66
CA ASP A 445 5.08 15.91 -33.47
C ASP A 445 4.27 16.98 -32.75
N TYR A 446 5.00 17.97 -32.21
CA TYR A 446 4.51 19.33 -32.15
C TYR A 446 4.51 19.89 -33.57
N SER A 447 3.42 20.55 -33.89
CA SER A 447 3.10 21.07 -35.20
C SER A 447 4.03 22.20 -35.68
N PHE A 448 4.17 22.25 -37.02
CA PHE A 448 4.63 23.34 -37.88
C PHE A 448 6.13 23.70 -37.96
N ALA A 449 6.64 23.45 -39.18
CA ALA A 449 7.62 24.22 -39.96
C ALA A 449 9.14 24.06 -39.67
N SER A 450 9.76 23.22 -40.53
CA SER A 450 11.12 23.36 -41.11
C SER A 450 11.51 24.84 -41.38
N PRO A 451 12.79 25.28 -41.27
CA PRO A 451 13.96 24.56 -41.79
C PRO A 451 15.25 24.60 -40.97
N CYS A 452 15.91 23.43 -40.87
CA CYS A 452 17.36 23.32 -40.68
C CYS A 452 17.85 21.96 -41.20
N VAL A 453 17.88 21.83 -42.54
CA VAL A 453 18.66 20.80 -43.25
C VAL A 453 20.07 21.37 -43.45
N ALA A 454 21.04 20.88 -42.69
CA ALA A 454 22.46 20.76 -43.05
C ALA A 454 23.29 20.48 -41.78
N TYR A 455 23.60 19.23 -41.44
CA TYR A 455 24.81 18.87 -40.64
C TYR A 455 25.09 17.34 -40.55
N SER A 456 24.57 16.50 -41.47
CA SER A 456 24.85 15.05 -41.47
C SER A 456 25.67 14.53 -42.67
N SER A 457 26.11 15.41 -43.57
CA SER A 457 26.88 15.03 -44.77
C SER A 457 28.39 14.85 -44.54
N ILE A 458 28.93 15.16 -43.35
CA ILE A 458 30.39 15.22 -43.12
C ILE A 458 30.99 13.91 -42.56
N THR A 459 30.21 13.05 -41.91
CA THR A 459 30.79 11.85 -41.25
C THR A 459 31.00 10.67 -42.21
N VAL A 460 30.22 10.58 -43.29
CA VAL A 460 30.34 9.51 -44.29
C VAL A 460 31.43 9.80 -45.34
N ALA A 461 31.81 11.08 -45.52
CA ALA A 461 32.93 11.48 -46.37
C ALA A 461 34.31 11.23 -45.72
N PHE A 462 34.40 11.18 -44.38
CA PHE A 462 35.69 11.03 -43.67
C PHE A 462 36.25 9.59 -43.71
N LEU A 463 35.39 8.58 -43.86
CA LEU A 463 35.83 7.17 -43.89
C LEU A 463 36.11 6.62 -45.29
N LYS A 464 35.80 7.38 -46.35
CA LYS A 464 36.15 7.02 -47.74
C LYS A 464 37.54 7.52 -48.17
N ASN A 465 38.18 8.40 -47.39
CA ASN A 465 39.44 9.07 -47.75
C ASN A 465 40.71 8.49 -47.09
N LEU A 466 40.66 7.30 -46.49
CA LEU A 466 41.80 6.73 -45.74
C LEU A 466 42.34 5.39 -46.27
N GLU A 467 42.04 4.99 -47.51
CA GLU A 467 42.65 3.84 -48.25
C GLU A 467 43.51 2.87 -47.40
N LEU A 468 42.87 2.09 -46.51
CA LEU A 468 43.57 1.09 -45.70
C LEU A 468 43.04 -0.30 -46.04
N ASP A 469 43.96 -1.13 -46.54
CA ASP A 469 43.77 -2.52 -46.96
C ASP A 469 43.22 -3.39 -45.80
N PRO A 470 42.16 -4.20 -46.01
CA PRO A 470 41.60 -5.08 -44.98
C PRO A 470 42.54 -6.17 -44.44
N ARG A 471 43.75 -6.34 -44.98
CA ARG A 471 44.70 -7.40 -44.59
C ARG A 471 45.72 -7.02 -43.50
N VAL A 472 45.72 -5.79 -42.98
CA VAL A 472 46.78 -5.32 -42.06
C VAL A 472 46.39 -5.27 -40.57
N LEU A 473 45.20 -5.71 -40.16
CA LEU A 473 44.78 -5.66 -38.74
C LEU A 473 45.27 -6.85 -37.89
N VAL A 474 46.47 -7.35 -38.20
CA VAL A 474 47.21 -8.34 -37.41
C VAL A 474 48.61 -7.75 -37.15
N LEU A 475 48.92 -7.54 -35.87
CA LEU A 475 50.18 -7.05 -35.29
C LEU A 475 50.29 -5.53 -35.13
N LEU A 476 50.25 -5.05 -33.88
CA LEU A 476 51.40 -4.43 -33.17
C LEU A 476 50.95 -3.84 -31.81
N PRO A 477 51.87 -3.60 -30.85
CA PRO A 477 51.72 -4.02 -29.46
C PRO A 477 51.77 -2.85 -28.45
N SER A 478 51.60 -3.22 -27.18
CA SER A 478 51.96 -2.52 -25.95
C SER A 478 52.82 -1.24 -26.07
N SER A 479 52.30 -0.09 -25.66
CA SER A 479 53.07 0.88 -24.86
C SER A 479 52.19 1.89 -24.12
N LYS A 480 52.63 2.20 -22.89
CA LYS A 480 52.09 3.23 -21.99
C LYS A 480 52.31 4.64 -22.59
N LYS A 481 51.25 5.46 -22.61
CA LYS A 481 51.20 6.94 -22.46
C LYS A 481 50.20 7.58 -23.43
N SER A 482 49.01 7.90 -22.93
CA SER A 482 48.27 9.12 -23.29
C SER A 482 47.05 9.26 -22.38
N VAL A 483 47.22 10.04 -21.31
CA VAL A 483 46.15 10.54 -20.43
C VAL A 483 45.91 12.02 -20.78
N PHE A 484 44.65 12.45 -20.65
CA PHE A 484 44.09 13.81 -20.65
C PHE A 484 43.71 14.45 -22.00
N LEU A 485 42.41 14.37 -22.35
CA LEU A 485 41.43 15.46 -22.23
C LEU A 485 40.09 15.01 -22.86
N PHE A 486 39.02 14.89 -22.07
CA PHE A 486 37.62 15.22 -22.45
C PHE A 486 36.67 14.80 -21.30
N ALA A 487 36.27 15.79 -20.50
CA ALA A 487 35.15 15.67 -19.57
C ALA A 487 33.89 16.21 -20.26
N GLY A 488 32.86 15.38 -20.42
CA GLY A 488 31.55 15.78 -20.92
C GLY A 488 30.90 14.78 -21.87
N LYS A 489 29.77 14.19 -21.42
CA LYS A 489 28.83 13.30 -22.14
C LYS A 489 29.23 11.81 -22.30
N GLN A 490 28.92 11.04 -21.26
CA GLN A 490 28.92 9.57 -21.19
C GLN A 490 28.03 8.84 -22.23
N ARG A 491 27.16 9.51 -23.00
CA ARG A 491 26.18 8.85 -23.89
C ARG A 491 26.72 8.34 -25.23
N ARG A 492 27.86 8.84 -25.73
CA ARG A 492 28.39 8.43 -27.05
C ARG A 492 29.31 7.20 -27.03
N LEU A 493 29.86 6.83 -25.87
CA LEU A 493 30.58 5.56 -25.70
C LEU A 493 29.66 4.33 -25.75
N HIS A 494 28.36 4.49 -25.45
CA HIS A 494 27.37 3.41 -25.47
C HIS A 494 27.00 2.93 -26.89
N GLN A 495 27.00 3.81 -27.90
CA GLN A 495 26.67 3.41 -29.28
C GLN A 495 27.83 2.72 -29.98
N PHE A 496 29.07 3.13 -29.68
CA PHE A 496 30.26 2.45 -30.18
C PHE A 496 30.43 1.05 -29.57
N SER A 497 29.85 0.81 -28.37
CA SER A 497 29.98 -0.47 -27.70
C SER A 497 28.98 -1.54 -28.18
N VAL A 498 27.76 -1.14 -28.55
CA VAL A 498 26.72 -2.09 -29.00
C VAL A 498 27.05 -2.71 -30.36
N CYS A 499 27.68 -1.97 -31.27
CA CYS A 499 28.08 -2.50 -32.58
C CYS A 499 29.13 -3.63 -32.48
N ASN A 500 30.07 -3.54 -31.55
CA ASN A 500 31.05 -4.62 -31.32
C ASN A 500 30.43 -5.85 -30.67
N PHE A 501 29.41 -5.69 -29.83
CA PHE A 501 28.71 -6.81 -29.18
C PHE A 501 27.88 -7.65 -30.18
N LEU A 502 27.21 -6.98 -31.13
CA LEU A 502 26.45 -7.65 -32.19
C LEU A 502 27.35 -8.37 -33.19
N LEU A 503 28.54 -7.84 -33.49
CA LEU A 503 29.54 -8.49 -34.35
C LEU A 503 30.18 -9.73 -33.69
N LEU A 504 30.31 -9.73 -32.36
CA LEU A 504 30.80 -10.88 -31.59
C LEU A 504 29.74 -11.97 -31.45
N ARG A 505 28.46 -11.60 -31.36
CA ARG A 505 27.33 -12.54 -31.28
C ARG A 505 27.15 -13.35 -32.56
N THR A 506 27.28 -12.72 -33.74
CA THR A 506 27.20 -13.44 -35.02
C THR A 506 28.37 -14.39 -35.25
N ARG A 507 29.59 -14.06 -34.80
CA ARG A 507 30.75 -14.95 -34.95
C ARG A 507 30.78 -16.14 -33.98
N LEU A 508 30.12 -16.04 -32.82
CA LEU A 508 30.03 -17.15 -31.85
C LEU A 508 29.00 -18.19 -32.23
N ASP A 509 27.91 -17.78 -32.88
CA ASP A 509 26.88 -18.70 -33.37
C ASP A 509 27.32 -19.43 -34.67
N GLU A 510 28.34 -18.90 -35.38
CA GLU A 510 28.94 -19.53 -36.58
C GLU A 510 30.15 -20.44 -36.29
N ALA A 511 30.73 -20.40 -35.08
CA ALA A 511 31.90 -21.19 -34.75
C ALA A 511 31.50 -22.62 -34.33
N SER A 512 31.72 -23.58 -35.24
CA SER A 512 31.72 -25.01 -34.92
C SER A 512 32.70 -25.32 -33.77
N SER A 513 32.40 -26.39 -33.02
CA SER A 513 32.92 -26.75 -31.69
C SER A 513 34.44 -27.01 -31.57
N SER A 514 35.27 -26.55 -32.49
CA SER A 514 36.70 -26.86 -32.53
C SER A 514 37.64 -25.68 -32.34
N PHE A 515 37.19 -24.42 -32.27
CA PHE A 515 38.11 -23.28 -32.09
C PHE A 515 37.45 -22.05 -31.44
N ILE A 516 37.07 -22.12 -30.16
CA ILE A 516 36.92 -20.90 -29.34
C ILE A 516 38.21 -20.75 -28.53
N ASP A 517 39.09 -19.88 -29.02
CA ASP A 517 40.33 -19.52 -28.33
C ASP A 517 40.00 -18.88 -26.97
N GLU A 518 40.72 -19.27 -25.92
CA GLU A 518 40.61 -18.76 -24.54
C GLU A 518 40.65 -17.22 -24.50
N LYS A 519 41.40 -16.60 -25.43
CA LYS A 519 41.44 -15.14 -25.64
C LYS A 519 40.13 -14.51 -26.13
N LEU A 520 39.33 -15.22 -26.91
CA LEU A 520 38.05 -14.72 -27.42
C LEU A 520 36.98 -14.77 -26.32
N PHE A 521 36.97 -15.84 -25.52
CA PHE A 521 36.11 -15.98 -24.35
C PHE A 521 36.37 -14.87 -23.32
N LEU A 522 37.64 -14.61 -22.96
CA LEU A 522 38.04 -13.53 -22.05
C LEU A 522 37.62 -12.13 -22.54
N ARG A 523 37.60 -11.89 -23.87
CA ARG A 523 37.13 -10.63 -24.47
C ARG A 523 35.61 -10.46 -24.39
N ILE A 524 34.85 -11.54 -24.58
CA ILE A 524 33.38 -11.55 -24.46
C ILE A 524 32.98 -11.31 -23.01
N GLU A 525 33.67 -11.99 -22.10
CA GLU A 525 33.44 -11.92 -20.67
C GLU A 525 33.66 -10.49 -20.12
N SER A 526 34.79 -9.86 -20.47
CA SER A 526 35.05 -8.46 -20.11
C SER A 526 33.99 -7.48 -20.64
N TYR A 527 33.34 -7.80 -21.75
CA TYR A 527 32.35 -6.95 -22.40
C TYR A 527 30.95 -7.12 -21.81
N VAL A 528 30.54 -8.35 -21.52
CA VAL A 528 29.23 -8.66 -20.91
C VAL A 528 29.17 -8.14 -19.48
N CYS A 529 30.25 -8.30 -18.70
CA CYS A 529 30.30 -7.86 -17.32
C CYS A 529 30.28 -6.34 -17.13
N MET A 530 30.64 -5.55 -18.14
CA MET A 530 30.58 -4.08 -18.07
C MET A 530 29.14 -3.53 -18.22
N TYR A 531 28.17 -4.37 -18.61
CA TYR A 531 26.81 -3.96 -18.98
C TYR A 531 25.68 -4.75 -18.32
N MET A 532 25.96 -5.69 -17.40
CA MET A 532 24.90 -6.46 -16.71
C MET A 532 24.01 -5.56 -15.85
N ARG A 533 22.72 -5.50 -16.15
CA ARG A 533 21.72 -4.72 -15.37
C ARG A 533 20.56 -5.54 -14.86
N THR A 534 20.38 -6.79 -15.32
CA THR A 534 19.23 -7.63 -14.93
C THR A 534 19.66 -9.01 -14.43
N LEU A 535 18.94 -9.53 -13.43
CA LEU A 535 19.18 -10.85 -12.82
C LEU A 535 19.20 -11.98 -13.87
N ARG A 536 18.35 -11.87 -14.90
CA ARG A 536 18.24 -12.84 -16.00
C ARG A 536 19.53 -12.93 -16.83
N GLU A 537 20.17 -11.80 -17.13
CA GLU A 537 21.42 -11.76 -17.90
C GLU A 537 22.57 -12.43 -17.14
N GLY A 538 22.64 -12.21 -15.82
CA GLY A 538 23.63 -12.84 -14.96
C GLY A 538 23.47 -14.36 -14.86
N LEU A 539 22.24 -14.85 -14.68
CA LEU A 539 21.93 -16.29 -14.67
C LEU A 539 22.27 -16.98 -16.01
N ILE A 540 22.04 -16.31 -17.14
CA ILE A 540 22.37 -16.83 -18.48
C ILE A 540 23.88 -16.92 -18.68
N LEU A 541 24.64 -15.91 -18.23
CA LEU A 541 26.10 -15.91 -18.32
C LEU A 541 26.69 -17.07 -17.51
N GLN A 542 26.21 -17.27 -16.27
CA GLN A 542 26.66 -18.36 -15.40
C GLN A 542 26.28 -19.74 -15.95
N ALA A 543 25.06 -19.92 -16.46
CA ALA A 543 24.64 -21.18 -17.09
C ALA A 543 25.47 -21.52 -18.34
N LYS A 544 25.86 -20.51 -19.13
CA LYS A 544 26.74 -20.71 -20.30
C LYS A 544 28.17 -21.04 -19.88
N ALA A 545 28.72 -20.36 -18.87
CA ALA A 545 30.04 -20.64 -18.35
C ALA A 545 30.15 -22.11 -17.87
N ILE A 546 29.15 -22.57 -17.10
CA ILE A 546 29.05 -23.97 -16.64
C ILE A 546 28.91 -24.95 -17.81
N LYS A 547 28.05 -24.64 -18.80
CA LYS A 547 27.78 -25.53 -19.95
C LYS A 547 29.02 -25.76 -20.83
N TYR A 548 29.87 -24.76 -20.98
CA TYR A 548 31.07 -24.85 -21.83
C TYR A 548 32.36 -25.11 -21.03
N GLY A 549 32.26 -25.33 -19.71
CA GLY A 549 33.40 -25.66 -18.85
C GLY A 549 34.34 -24.48 -18.54
N PHE A 550 33.87 -23.24 -18.73
CA PHE A 550 34.66 -22.05 -18.43
C PHE A 550 34.40 -21.57 -16.99
N THR A 551 35.46 -21.33 -16.22
CA THR A 551 35.37 -20.69 -14.91
C THR A 551 35.27 -19.18 -15.10
N PRO A 552 34.22 -18.49 -14.59
CA PRO A 552 34.14 -17.04 -14.65
C PRO A 552 35.35 -16.39 -13.97
N THR A 553 35.94 -15.38 -14.60
CA THR A 553 37.01 -14.58 -14.03
C THR A 553 36.55 -13.90 -12.74
N VAL A 554 37.52 -13.55 -11.89
CA VAL A 554 37.29 -12.86 -10.61
C VAL A 554 36.42 -11.59 -10.78
N PHE A 555 36.61 -10.84 -11.87
CA PHE A 555 35.82 -9.64 -12.17
C PHE A 555 34.34 -9.95 -12.41
N SER A 556 34.05 -10.99 -13.19
CA SER A 556 32.70 -11.40 -13.56
C SER A 556 31.93 -11.96 -12.39
N SER A 557 32.60 -12.80 -11.59
CA SER A 557 32.03 -13.35 -10.36
C SER A 557 31.65 -12.25 -9.37
N ASN A 558 32.47 -11.19 -9.24
CA ASN A 558 32.17 -10.06 -8.36
C ASN A 558 30.90 -9.30 -8.79
N GLN A 559 30.70 -9.10 -10.10
CA GLN A 559 29.49 -8.45 -10.63
C GLN A 559 28.24 -9.30 -10.41
N LEU A 560 28.35 -10.62 -10.59
CA LEU A 560 27.27 -11.58 -10.34
C LEU A 560 26.89 -11.64 -8.86
N ILE A 561 27.87 -11.63 -7.95
CA ILE A 561 27.62 -11.57 -6.49
C ILE A 561 26.80 -10.31 -6.14
N HIS A 562 27.18 -9.14 -6.67
CA HIS A 562 26.44 -7.90 -6.44
C HIS A 562 25.01 -7.97 -7.00
N LEU A 563 24.84 -8.56 -8.18
CA LEU A 563 23.53 -8.74 -8.84
C LEU A 563 22.62 -9.70 -8.07
N TYR A 564 23.14 -10.84 -7.59
CA TYR A 564 22.37 -11.77 -6.77
C TYR A 564 21.98 -11.16 -5.43
N SER A 565 22.91 -10.43 -4.80
CA SER A 565 22.64 -9.72 -3.54
C SER A 565 21.54 -8.67 -3.68
N SER A 566 21.59 -7.82 -4.71
CA SER A 566 20.58 -6.76 -4.90
C SER A 566 19.18 -7.29 -5.20
N ASN A 567 19.06 -8.56 -5.60
CA ASN A 567 17.79 -9.26 -5.85
C ASN A 567 17.40 -10.25 -4.73
N GLY A 568 18.04 -10.18 -3.55
CA GLY A 568 17.69 -11.02 -2.39
C GLY A 568 18.16 -12.47 -2.46
N LEU A 569 18.94 -12.85 -3.47
CA LEU A 569 19.44 -14.22 -3.67
C LEU A 569 20.78 -14.46 -2.96
N LEU A 570 20.80 -14.27 -1.65
CA LEU A 570 22.03 -14.33 -0.83
C LEU A 570 22.73 -15.70 -0.88
N LYS A 571 21.96 -16.80 -0.93
CA LYS A 571 22.51 -18.17 -0.99
C LYS A 571 23.27 -18.43 -2.29
N GLU A 572 22.77 -17.92 -3.41
CA GLU A 572 23.42 -18.09 -4.71
C GLU A 572 24.65 -17.20 -4.85
N ALA A 573 24.60 -16.00 -4.27
CA ALA A 573 25.79 -15.14 -4.14
C ALA A 573 26.91 -15.82 -3.33
N GLN A 574 26.56 -16.47 -2.21
CA GLN A 574 27.51 -17.21 -1.38
C GLN A 574 28.09 -18.43 -2.10
N ARG A 575 27.24 -19.22 -2.77
CA ARG A 575 27.69 -20.39 -3.55
C ARG A 575 28.69 -19.98 -4.63
N LEU A 576 28.37 -18.93 -5.39
CA LEU A 576 29.27 -18.43 -6.42
C LEU A 576 30.61 -17.98 -5.84
N PHE A 577 30.60 -17.29 -4.69
CA PHE A 577 31.81 -16.87 -3.99
C PHE A 577 32.66 -18.05 -3.49
N ASP A 578 32.03 -19.11 -2.99
CA ASP A 578 32.71 -20.32 -2.50
C ASP A 578 33.36 -21.12 -3.64
N GLU A 579 32.79 -21.06 -4.84
CA GLU A 579 33.30 -21.70 -6.06
C GLU A 579 34.43 -20.92 -6.77
N MET A 580 34.73 -19.68 -6.34
CA MET A 580 35.79 -18.86 -6.94
C MET A 580 37.19 -19.46 -6.64
N PRO A 581 38.00 -19.78 -7.68
CA PRO A 581 39.34 -20.33 -7.49
C PRO A 581 40.34 -19.29 -6.95
N GLU A 582 40.20 -18.03 -7.38
CA GLU A 582 40.95 -16.89 -6.86
C GLU A 582 40.00 -15.80 -6.37
N ARG A 583 40.32 -15.19 -5.21
CA ARG A 583 39.51 -14.13 -4.58
C ARG A 583 40.37 -12.92 -4.32
N ASN A 584 39.89 -11.74 -4.70
CA ASN A 584 40.54 -10.47 -4.40
C ASN A 584 39.71 -9.64 -3.42
N ALA A 585 40.23 -8.49 -2.99
CA ALA A 585 39.53 -7.60 -2.05
C ALA A 585 38.10 -7.24 -2.51
N PHE A 586 37.88 -7.03 -3.82
CA PHE A 586 36.55 -6.74 -4.36
C PHE A 586 35.57 -7.91 -4.21
N SER A 587 36.03 -9.16 -4.33
CA SER A 587 35.21 -10.37 -4.11
C SER A 587 34.72 -10.46 -2.67
N TRP A 588 35.65 -10.24 -1.73
CA TRP A 588 35.34 -10.20 -0.30
C TRP A 588 34.40 -9.05 0.05
N ASN A 589 34.63 -7.85 -0.49
CA ASN A 589 33.77 -6.68 -0.28
C ASN A 589 32.34 -6.92 -0.79
N ALA A 590 32.19 -7.52 -1.97
CA ALA A 590 30.88 -7.81 -2.55
C ALA A 590 30.05 -8.78 -1.69
N ILE A 591 30.67 -9.88 -1.21
CA ILE A 591 29.94 -10.86 -0.40
C ILE A 591 29.66 -10.37 1.02
N VAL A 592 30.60 -9.63 1.64
CA VAL A 592 30.39 -9.00 2.94
C VAL A 592 29.26 -7.98 2.85
N SER A 593 29.24 -7.12 1.83
CA SER A 593 28.14 -6.19 1.60
C SER A 593 26.79 -6.89 1.44
N ALA A 594 26.78 -8.06 0.78
CA ALA A 594 25.56 -8.83 0.59
C ALA A 594 24.95 -9.32 1.92
N HIS A 595 25.78 -9.85 2.82
CA HIS A 595 25.32 -10.30 4.14
C HIS A 595 24.95 -9.12 5.05
N VAL A 596 25.67 -8.00 4.98
CA VAL A 596 25.32 -6.77 5.70
C VAL A 596 23.94 -6.26 5.28
N LYS A 597 23.67 -6.17 3.97
CA LYS A 597 22.34 -5.75 3.45
C LYS A 597 21.22 -6.71 3.85
N ALA A 598 21.52 -8.00 3.96
CA ALA A 598 20.60 -9.02 4.44
C ALA A 598 20.47 -9.10 5.97
N ARG A 599 21.09 -8.16 6.72
CA ARG A 599 21.14 -8.12 8.20
C ARG A 599 21.74 -9.36 8.86
N ASN A 600 22.57 -10.13 8.14
CA ASN A 600 23.27 -11.30 8.66
C ASN A 600 24.71 -10.95 9.10
N LEU A 601 24.83 -10.16 10.16
CA LEU A 601 26.12 -9.58 10.58
C LEU A 601 27.12 -10.58 11.14
N THR A 602 26.65 -11.69 11.72
CA THR A 602 27.51 -12.77 12.23
C THR A 602 28.28 -13.44 11.08
N GLN A 603 27.57 -13.80 10.00
CA GLN A 603 28.20 -14.37 8.81
C GLN A 603 29.07 -13.33 8.08
N ALA A 604 28.63 -12.08 8.02
CA ALA A 604 29.43 -10.99 7.47
C ALA A 604 30.77 -10.85 8.22
N ARG A 605 30.76 -10.94 9.56
CA ARG A 605 31.98 -10.90 10.38
C ARG A 605 32.87 -12.11 10.17
N ALA A 606 32.31 -13.32 10.04
CA ALA A 606 33.10 -14.51 9.74
C ALA A 606 33.83 -14.39 8.38
N LEU A 607 33.13 -13.89 7.35
CA LEU A 607 33.71 -13.64 6.03
C LEU A 607 34.75 -12.52 6.07
N PHE A 608 34.51 -11.47 6.86
CA PHE A 608 35.48 -10.41 7.09
C PHE A 608 36.78 -10.94 7.72
N GLU A 609 36.68 -11.81 8.73
CA GLU A 609 37.87 -12.39 9.36
C GLU A 609 38.59 -13.40 8.45
N ALA A 610 37.85 -14.09 7.58
CA ALA A 610 38.43 -15.00 6.59
C ALA A 610 39.13 -14.29 5.43
N ALA A 611 38.90 -12.98 5.23
CA ALA A 611 39.45 -12.23 4.12
C ALA A 611 40.99 -12.08 4.24
N THR A 612 41.70 -12.56 3.21
CA THR A 612 43.17 -12.55 3.12
C THR A 612 43.76 -11.17 2.83
N GLN A 613 42.98 -10.27 2.24
CA GLN A 613 43.30 -8.85 2.03
C GLN A 613 42.10 -8.01 2.44
N ARG A 614 42.28 -7.14 3.44
CA ARG A 614 41.25 -6.23 3.96
C ARG A 614 41.69 -4.81 3.65
N ASP A 615 40.96 -4.15 2.75
CA ASP A 615 41.18 -2.74 2.43
C ASP A 615 40.21 -1.85 3.22
N ILE A 616 40.38 -0.52 3.12
CA ILE A 616 39.52 0.42 3.83
C ILE A 616 38.02 0.22 3.51
N VAL A 617 37.70 -0.24 2.30
CA VAL A 617 36.32 -0.51 1.87
C VAL A 617 35.76 -1.73 2.59
N THR A 618 36.56 -2.79 2.78
CA THR A 618 36.17 -3.97 3.56
C THR A 618 35.81 -3.60 4.99
N TYR A 619 36.63 -2.77 5.64
CA TYR A 619 36.38 -2.28 7.00
C TYR A 619 35.16 -1.36 7.06
N ASN A 620 35.03 -0.42 6.13
CA ASN A 620 33.89 0.51 6.06
C ASN A 620 32.54 -0.21 5.85
N LEU A 621 32.51 -1.29 5.08
CA LEU A 621 31.31 -2.12 4.89
C LEU A 621 30.86 -2.79 6.19
N MET A 622 31.79 -3.41 6.92
CA MET A 622 31.48 -3.99 8.23
C MET A 622 31.09 -2.92 9.25
N LEU A 623 31.82 -1.81 9.27
CA LEU A 623 31.57 -0.71 10.19
C LEU A 623 30.16 -0.13 9.98
N SER A 624 29.80 0.23 8.74
CA SER A 624 28.45 0.70 8.41
C SER A 624 27.37 -0.34 8.73
N GLY A 625 27.64 -1.62 8.50
CA GLY A 625 26.77 -2.72 8.91
C GLY A 625 26.51 -2.74 10.41
N TYR A 626 27.56 -2.70 11.24
CA TYR A 626 27.43 -2.66 12.69
C TYR A 626 26.75 -1.40 13.20
N VAL A 627 27.08 -0.22 12.65
CA VAL A 627 26.42 1.04 13.04
C VAL A 627 24.92 0.98 12.74
N SER A 628 24.53 0.42 11.60
CA SER A 628 23.13 0.33 11.16
C SER A 628 22.27 -0.68 11.94
N ALA A 629 22.86 -1.62 12.67
CA ALA A 629 22.13 -2.66 13.41
C ALA A 629 22.20 -2.46 14.92
N GLU A 630 21.09 -2.62 15.63
CA GLU A 630 21.03 -2.54 17.10
C GLU A 630 21.81 -3.67 17.77
N GLY A 631 22.58 -3.34 18.81
CA GLY A 631 23.30 -4.30 19.66
C GLY A 631 24.75 -4.59 19.25
N TYR A 632 25.25 -3.99 18.17
CA TYR A 632 26.62 -4.18 17.66
C TYR A 632 27.51 -2.93 17.84
N GLU A 633 27.14 -2.02 18.74
CA GLU A 633 27.83 -0.74 18.88
C GLU A 633 29.25 -0.89 19.44
N THR A 634 29.46 -1.85 20.35
CA THR A 634 30.77 -2.19 20.89
C THR A 634 31.69 -2.78 19.82
N ASP A 635 31.15 -3.67 18.97
CA ASP A 635 31.88 -4.26 17.85
C ASP A 635 32.29 -3.21 16.82
N ALA A 636 31.44 -2.21 16.57
CA ALA A 636 31.75 -1.08 15.70
C ALA A 636 32.91 -0.22 16.25
N VAL A 637 32.88 0.11 17.55
CA VAL A 637 33.97 0.87 18.19
C VAL A 637 35.27 0.08 18.17
N GLU A 638 35.22 -1.23 18.43
CA GLU A 638 36.42 -2.07 18.44
C GLU A 638 37.02 -2.23 17.04
N LEU A 639 36.17 -2.42 16.02
CA LEU A 639 36.60 -2.45 14.62
C LEU A 639 37.26 -1.12 14.22
N PHE A 640 36.72 0.02 14.67
CA PHE A 640 37.32 1.32 14.41
C PHE A 640 38.68 1.50 15.10
N ARG A 641 38.83 1.03 16.35
CA ARG A 641 40.14 1.04 17.05
C ARG A 641 41.17 0.20 16.32
N GLN A 642 40.76 -0.96 15.80
CA GLN A 642 41.61 -1.80 14.96
C GLN A 642 42.05 -1.07 13.69
N MET A 643 41.16 -0.33 13.04
CA MET A 643 41.54 0.51 11.89
C MET A 643 42.54 1.61 12.27
N GLN A 644 42.37 2.24 13.44
CA GLN A 644 43.28 3.28 13.94
C GLN A 644 44.69 2.75 14.27
N SER A 645 44.79 1.56 14.89
CA SER A 645 46.09 0.95 15.19
C SER A 645 46.86 0.52 13.94
N MET A 646 46.15 0.37 12.81
CA MET A 646 46.71 0.08 11.49
C MET A 646 46.92 1.34 10.62
N SER A 647 46.95 2.53 11.23
CA SER A 647 46.97 3.83 10.52
C SER A 647 48.13 4.05 9.55
N ASP A 648 49.27 3.37 9.73
CA ASP A 648 50.40 3.39 8.79
C ASP A 648 50.10 2.63 7.47
N VAL A 649 49.10 1.75 7.48
CA VAL A 649 48.70 0.89 6.35
C VAL A 649 47.33 1.28 5.79
N ILE A 650 46.39 1.69 6.66
CA ILE A 650 45.02 2.07 6.30
C ILE A 650 44.77 3.51 6.76
N LYS A 651 44.82 4.45 5.82
CA LYS A 651 44.49 5.86 6.09
C LYS A 651 42.98 6.04 6.13
N LEU A 652 42.43 6.32 7.30
CA LEU A 652 40.99 6.58 7.50
C LEU A 652 40.48 7.65 6.53
N ASP A 653 39.36 7.37 5.87
CA ASP A 653 38.71 8.27 4.94
C ASP A 653 37.53 9.00 5.61
N GLU A 654 36.98 9.98 4.89
CA GLU A 654 35.85 10.77 5.36
C GLU A 654 34.61 9.89 5.62
N PHE A 655 34.42 8.82 4.84
CA PHE A 655 33.30 7.90 5.02
C PHE A 655 33.40 7.14 6.35
N THR A 656 34.60 6.68 6.73
CA THR A 656 34.82 6.05 8.05
C THR A 656 34.46 7.02 9.17
N LEU A 657 34.95 8.27 9.09
CA LEU A 657 34.79 9.26 10.14
C LEU A 657 33.32 9.71 10.29
N THR A 658 32.61 9.90 9.18
CA THR A 658 31.17 10.21 9.19
C THR A 658 30.31 9.04 9.67
N THR A 659 30.67 7.81 9.32
CA THR A 659 30.01 6.59 9.85
C THR A 659 30.19 6.48 11.37
N MET A 660 31.37 6.82 11.89
CA MET A 660 31.62 6.87 13.33
C MET A 660 30.90 8.01 14.02
N LEU A 661 30.72 9.17 13.38
CA LEU A 661 29.86 10.24 13.92
C LEU A 661 28.41 9.76 14.07
N ASN A 662 27.89 9.00 13.11
CA ASN A 662 26.56 8.38 13.22
C ASN A 662 26.48 7.34 14.36
N LEU A 663 27.55 6.58 14.59
CA LEU A 663 27.64 5.67 15.74
C LEU A 663 27.68 6.43 17.06
N VAL A 664 28.43 7.52 17.14
CA VAL A 664 28.50 8.39 18.33
C VAL A 664 27.12 8.97 18.64
N VAL A 665 26.38 9.36 17.59
CA VAL A 665 24.97 9.69 17.74
C VAL A 665 24.27 8.50 18.36
N LYS A 666 24.30 7.30 17.78
CA LYS A 666 23.59 6.13 18.36
C LYS A 666 23.96 5.80 19.82
N LEU A 667 25.25 5.85 20.16
CA LEU A 667 25.80 5.57 21.50
C LEU A 667 25.51 6.64 22.55
N SER A 668 24.99 7.80 22.15
CA SER A 668 24.73 8.93 23.05
C SER A 668 25.98 9.44 23.81
N SER A 669 27.19 9.26 23.26
CA SER A 669 28.46 9.59 23.94
C SER A 669 29.17 10.81 23.35
N VAL A 670 28.96 11.99 23.95
CA VAL A 670 29.59 13.25 23.51
C VAL A 670 31.11 13.22 23.62
N SER A 671 31.66 12.51 24.62
CA SER A 671 33.11 12.40 24.82
C SER A 671 33.81 11.70 23.66
N CYS A 672 33.23 10.60 23.15
CA CYS A 672 33.71 9.92 21.95
C CYS A 672 33.62 10.84 20.72
N GLY A 673 32.52 11.60 20.58
CA GLY A 673 32.35 12.58 19.53
C GLY A 673 33.43 13.67 19.52
N ARG A 674 33.80 14.20 20.70
CA ARG A 674 34.88 15.19 20.84
C ARG A 674 36.25 14.63 20.49
N GLN A 675 36.54 13.38 20.89
CA GLN A 675 37.79 12.72 20.52
C GLN A 675 37.89 12.51 19.00
N LEU A 676 36.79 12.06 18.38
CA LEU A 676 36.72 11.88 16.93
C LEU A 676 36.86 13.22 16.19
N HIS A 677 36.18 14.27 16.67
CA HIS A 677 36.31 15.62 16.14
C HIS A 677 37.76 16.15 16.26
N SER A 678 38.42 15.95 17.40
CA SER A 678 39.84 16.33 17.58
C SER A 678 40.75 15.59 16.59
N TYR A 679 40.47 14.30 16.31
CA TYR A 679 41.16 13.54 15.29
C TYR A 679 40.91 14.10 13.88
N MET A 680 39.67 14.48 13.56
CA MET A 680 39.32 15.10 12.27
C MET A 680 40.08 16.42 12.06
N VAL A 681 40.17 17.26 13.09
CA VAL A 681 40.96 18.52 13.07
C VAL A 681 42.45 18.23 12.85
N LYS A 682 43.03 17.27 13.59
CA LYS A 682 44.45 16.89 13.43
C LYS A 682 44.76 16.35 12.03
N THR A 683 43.78 15.74 11.36
CA THR A 683 43.94 15.14 10.04
C THR A 683 43.49 16.05 8.90
N GLY A 684 42.91 17.22 9.20
CA GLY A 684 42.37 18.18 8.22
C GLY A 684 41.07 17.72 7.54
N ASN A 685 40.42 16.68 8.05
CA ASN A 685 39.17 16.13 7.50
C ASN A 685 37.93 16.95 7.92
N ASP A 686 38.05 17.77 8.97
CA ASP A 686 37.03 18.72 9.44
C ASP A 686 36.77 19.88 8.46
N LEU A 687 37.60 20.03 7.41
CA LEU A 687 37.46 21.10 6.43
C LEU A 687 36.51 20.78 5.27
N ASN A 688 36.00 19.55 5.15
CA ASN A 688 35.03 19.19 4.11
C ASN A 688 33.58 19.51 4.55
N GLY A 689 32.75 20.04 3.65
CA GLY A 689 31.34 20.38 3.94
C GLY A 689 30.48 19.18 4.40
N PHE A 690 30.76 17.97 3.89
CA PHE A 690 30.05 16.76 4.33
C PHE A 690 30.45 16.33 5.76
N ALA A 691 31.75 16.34 6.06
CA ALA A 691 32.24 16.08 7.42
C ALA A 691 31.75 17.14 8.43
N ARG A 692 31.70 18.42 8.04
CA ARG A 692 31.18 19.52 8.88
C ARG A 692 29.69 19.39 9.18
N SER A 693 28.87 19.17 8.16
CA SER A 693 27.43 18.97 8.37
C SER A 693 27.14 17.75 9.26
N SER A 694 27.93 16.68 9.13
CA SER A 694 27.87 15.50 10.01
C SER A 694 28.29 15.82 11.46
N LEU A 695 29.29 16.68 11.66
CA LEU A 695 29.71 17.16 13.00
C LEU A 695 28.62 18.04 13.64
N ILE A 696 27.99 18.94 12.87
CA ILE A 696 26.87 19.77 13.34
C ILE A 696 25.68 18.88 13.74
N ASP A 697 25.31 17.90 12.92
CA ASP A 697 24.24 16.96 13.26
C ASP A 697 24.59 16.12 14.50
N MET A 698 25.84 15.68 14.64
CA MET A 698 26.30 14.92 15.82
C MET A 698 26.22 15.74 17.11
N TYR A 699 26.78 16.95 17.12
CA TYR A 699 26.76 17.81 18.32
C TYR A 699 25.34 18.30 18.67
N SER A 700 24.51 18.59 17.66
CA SER A 700 23.12 19.02 17.88
C SER A 700 22.26 17.89 18.47
N LYS A 701 22.33 16.65 17.97
CA LYS A 701 21.55 15.51 18.50
C LYS A 701 21.93 15.07 19.93
N ARG A 702 22.93 15.71 20.54
CA ARG A 702 23.54 15.30 21.82
C ARG A 702 23.64 16.43 22.83
N GLU A 703 22.73 17.40 22.75
CA GLU A 703 22.56 18.51 23.70
C GLU A 703 23.83 19.38 23.87
N SER A 704 24.75 19.35 22.90
CA SER A 704 25.96 20.18 22.90
C SER A 704 25.89 21.21 21.78
N PHE A 705 24.76 21.93 21.73
CA PHE A 705 24.49 22.95 20.73
C PHE A 705 25.58 24.04 20.64
N GLY A 706 26.17 24.41 21.78
CA GLY A 706 27.31 25.33 21.82
C GLY A 706 28.55 24.84 21.08
N GLU A 707 28.79 23.53 20.98
CA GLU A 707 29.89 22.98 20.17
C GLU A 707 29.53 22.92 18.69
N ALA A 708 28.27 22.65 18.35
CA ALA A 708 27.78 22.78 16.97
C ALA A 708 27.96 24.22 16.45
N LEU A 709 27.67 25.22 17.29
CA LEU A 709 27.91 26.63 17.00
C LEU A 709 29.38 26.97 16.80
N LYS A 710 30.30 26.33 17.51
CA LYS A 710 31.75 26.53 17.30
C LYS A 710 32.22 25.91 15.99
N VAL A 711 31.78 24.69 15.68
CA VAL A 711 32.06 24.02 14.39
C VAL A 711 31.52 24.86 13.24
N PHE A 712 30.32 25.41 13.39
CA PHE A 712 29.75 26.34 12.44
C PHE A 712 30.55 27.66 12.40
N GLY A 713 30.87 28.27 13.54
CA GLY A 713 31.52 29.59 13.62
C GLY A 713 32.98 29.67 13.16
N GLN A 714 33.70 28.54 12.99
CA GLN A 714 35.07 28.49 12.46
C GLN A 714 35.19 28.86 10.96
N LEU A 715 34.10 29.34 10.34
CA LEU A 715 34.01 29.85 8.97
C LEU A 715 34.82 31.13 8.77
N GLY A 716 36.08 30.99 8.34
CA GLY A 716 36.85 32.07 7.71
C GLY A 716 36.54 32.26 6.22
N GLY A 717 35.28 32.15 5.78
CA GLY A 717 34.86 32.27 4.37
C GLY A 717 33.54 31.55 4.02
N ARG A 718 32.98 31.84 2.82
CA ARG A 718 31.65 31.41 2.30
C ARG A 718 31.19 30.05 2.84
N VAL A 719 30.08 30.05 3.56
CA VAL A 719 29.43 28.85 4.12
C VAL A 719 28.86 28.01 3.00
N ASP A 720 29.13 26.71 3.00
CA ASP A 720 28.44 25.80 2.09
C ASP A 720 26.98 25.60 2.52
N LEU A 721 26.09 25.47 1.53
CA LEU A 721 24.64 25.38 1.74
C LEU A 721 24.24 24.20 2.65
N VAL A 722 24.99 23.09 2.59
CA VAL A 722 24.69 21.87 3.36
C VAL A 722 24.96 22.07 4.84
N SER A 723 26.12 22.62 5.20
CA SER A 723 26.45 22.97 6.59
C SER A 723 25.48 24.00 7.17
N ARG A 724 25.02 24.96 6.35
CA ARG A 724 24.01 25.95 6.75
C ARG A 724 22.64 25.33 7.01
N ASN A 725 22.17 24.46 6.13
CA ASN A 725 20.90 23.73 6.32
C ASN A 725 20.98 22.79 7.56
N ALA A 726 22.13 22.16 7.80
CA ALA A 726 22.36 21.37 9.01
C ALA A 726 22.30 22.23 10.28
N MET A 727 22.89 23.43 10.27
CA MET A 727 22.82 24.36 11.40
C MET A 727 21.40 24.90 11.61
N LEU A 728 20.69 25.27 10.54
CA LEU A 728 19.27 25.65 10.63
C LEU A 728 18.43 24.55 11.27
N ALA A 729 18.57 23.31 10.80
CA ALA A 729 17.87 22.17 11.38
C ALA A 729 18.25 21.92 12.85
N ALA A 730 19.52 22.14 13.22
CA ALA A 730 19.98 22.06 14.60
C ALA A 730 19.32 23.14 15.48
N CYS A 731 19.32 24.41 15.07
CA CYS A 731 18.66 25.50 15.81
C CYS A 731 17.17 25.20 16.03
N CYS A 732 16.51 24.73 14.98
CA CYS A 732 15.10 24.38 15.02
C CYS A 732 14.78 23.23 15.98
N ARG A 733 15.66 22.23 16.08
CA ARG A 733 15.49 21.06 16.95
C ARG A 733 15.67 21.41 18.43
N GLU A 734 16.60 22.30 18.73
CA GLU A 734 16.87 22.76 20.10
C GLU A 734 15.89 23.85 20.57
N GLY A 735 14.94 24.28 19.73
CA GLY A 735 13.96 25.31 20.05
C GLY A 735 14.49 26.75 19.93
N GLU A 736 15.73 26.94 19.46
CA GLU A 736 16.38 28.24 19.25
C GLU A 736 15.92 28.91 17.93
N LEU A 737 14.61 29.10 17.80
CA LEU A 737 13.95 29.59 16.57
C LEU A 737 14.36 31.02 16.20
N GLY A 738 14.71 31.86 17.19
CA GLY A 738 15.24 33.20 16.96
C GLY A 738 16.55 33.16 16.18
N MET A 739 17.50 32.34 16.64
CA MET A 739 18.78 32.18 15.95
C MET A 739 18.65 31.47 14.60
N ALA A 740 17.71 30.52 14.48
CA ALA A 740 17.37 29.91 13.19
C ALA A 740 16.91 30.97 12.18
N SER A 741 16.03 31.89 12.63
CA SER A 741 15.51 32.99 11.81
C SER A 741 16.62 33.96 11.40
N ASP A 742 17.47 34.35 12.35
CA ASP A 742 18.61 35.24 12.08
C ASP A 742 19.57 34.63 11.05
N LEU A 743 19.89 33.34 11.19
CA LEU A 743 20.75 32.62 10.24
C LEU A 743 20.12 32.54 8.85
N PHE A 744 18.80 32.34 8.79
CA PHE A 744 18.05 32.22 7.55
C PHE A 744 18.00 33.53 6.75
N TRP A 745 17.82 34.67 7.45
CA TRP A 745 17.68 35.99 6.81
C TRP A 745 19.00 36.68 6.48
N ARG A 746 20.12 36.22 7.05
CA ARG A 746 21.44 36.86 6.86
C ARG A 746 21.96 36.80 5.42
N GLU A 747 21.69 35.71 4.70
CA GLU A 747 22.11 35.49 3.30
C GLU A 747 20.95 34.87 2.50
N THR A 748 19.94 35.69 2.20
CA THR A 748 18.69 35.23 1.55
C THR A 748 18.90 34.62 0.17
N GLU A 749 19.93 35.03 -0.56
CA GLU A 749 20.25 34.55 -1.91
C GLU A 749 20.64 33.06 -1.97
N LEU A 750 21.03 32.47 -0.83
CA LEU A 750 21.43 31.06 -0.76
C LEU A 750 20.28 30.13 -0.33
N ASN A 751 19.11 30.66 0.06
CA ASN A 751 17.99 29.87 0.56
C ASN A 751 17.37 29.02 -0.55
N ASP A 752 17.52 27.70 -0.41
CA ASP A 752 16.86 26.72 -1.27
C ASP A 752 15.55 26.22 -0.64
N ALA A 753 14.80 25.41 -1.37
CA ALA A 753 13.53 24.86 -0.87
C ALA A 753 13.71 24.07 0.46
N VAL A 754 14.89 23.50 0.70
CA VAL A 754 15.21 22.76 1.94
C VAL A 754 15.34 23.72 3.12
N SER A 755 16.04 24.85 2.96
CA SER A 755 16.13 25.90 3.98
C SER A 755 14.75 26.39 4.41
N TRP A 756 13.87 26.70 3.44
CA TRP A 756 12.50 27.18 3.71
C TRP A 756 11.64 26.14 4.41
N ASN A 757 11.63 24.90 3.90
CA ASN A 757 10.84 23.82 4.49
C ASN A 757 11.29 23.48 5.91
N THR A 758 12.59 23.59 6.20
CA THR A 758 13.14 23.37 7.55
C THR A 758 12.57 24.39 8.54
N LEU A 759 12.51 25.68 8.14
CA LEU A 759 12.00 26.74 9.00
C LEU A 759 10.48 26.64 9.19
N ILE A 760 9.73 26.38 8.12
CA ILE A 760 8.26 26.18 8.16
C ILE A 760 7.90 25.01 9.08
N SER A 761 8.56 23.86 8.89
CA SER A 761 8.34 22.67 9.74
C SER A 761 8.65 22.95 11.21
N ALA A 762 9.73 23.68 11.47
CA ALA A 762 10.18 23.99 12.82
C ALA A 762 9.18 24.89 13.55
N PHE A 763 8.71 25.96 12.91
CA PHE A 763 7.69 26.82 13.50
C PHE A 763 6.39 26.05 13.75
N ALA A 764 5.96 25.19 12.81
CA ALA A 764 4.79 24.35 12.99
C ALA A 764 4.91 23.37 14.16
N GLN A 765 6.06 22.68 14.30
CA GLN A 765 6.29 21.69 15.36
C GLN A 765 6.47 22.31 16.75
N ASN A 766 7.02 23.52 16.84
CA ASN A 766 7.25 24.22 18.11
C ASN A 766 6.07 25.09 18.56
N GLY A 767 4.89 24.94 17.94
CA GLY A 767 3.66 25.65 18.35
C GLY A 767 3.52 27.08 17.83
N PHE A 768 4.46 27.57 17.03
CA PHE A 768 4.42 28.88 16.37
C PHE A 768 3.75 28.75 14.99
N ALA A 769 2.50 28.29 14.99
CA ALA A 769 1.81 27.96 13.75
C ALA A 769 1.54 29.20 12.87
N GLU A 770 1.36 30.39 13.44
CA GLU A 770 1.22 31.63 12.67
C GLU A 770 2.51 32.00 11.93
N GLU A 771 3.66 31.88 12.60
CA GLU A 771 4.98 32.12 12.02
C GLU A 771 5.26 31.14 10.87
N SER A 772 4.86 29.87 11.03
CA SER A 772 4.92 28.87 9.95
C SER A 772 4.16 29.32 8.70
N VAL A 773 2.93 29.86 8.87
CA VAL A 773 2.13 30.39 7.76
C VAL A 773 2.78 31.63 7.15
N LYS A 774 3.34 32.54 7.96
CA LYS A 774 4.06 33.73 7.47
C LYS A 774 5.26 33.32 6.60
N MET A 775 6.02 32.31 7.01
CA MET A 775 7.18 31.80 6.25
C MET A 775 6.75 31.15 4.93
N PHE A 776 5.63 30.42 4.92
CA PHE A 776 5.06 29.86 3.68
C PHE A 776 4.70 30.94 2.64
N VAL A 777 4.07 32.02 3.09
CA VAL A 777 3.72 33.15 2.22
C VAL A 777 4.98 33.82 1.67
N GLU A 778 5.99 34.01 2.52
CA GLU A 778 7.25 34.65 2.12
C GLU A 778 8.06 33.79 1.14
N MET A 779 8.03 32.45 1.27
CA MET A 779 8.62 31.52 0.30
C MET A 779 8.06 31.74 -1.12
N GLY A 780 6.74 31.94 -1.23
CA GLY A 780 6.07 32.20 -2.49
C GLY A 780 6.41 33.58 -3.08
N LYS A 781 6.50 34.62 -2.24
CA LYS A 781 6.92 35.97 -2.69
C LYS A 781 8.35 35.99 -3.23
N ASN A 782 9.23 35.15 -2.70
CA ASN A 782 10.61 34.99 -3.17
C ASN A 782 10.71 34.11 -4.43
N GLY A 783 9.58 33.72 -5.04
CA GLY A 783 9.54 32.97 -6.30
C GLY A 783 9.93 31.49 -6.18
N ILE A 784 10.05 30.96 -4.95
CA ILE A 784 10.37 29.55 -4.73
C ILE A 784 9.07 28.74 -4.78
N ARG A 785 9.05 27.72 -5.63
CA ARG A 785 7.89 26.83 -5.77
C ARG A 785 7.69 25.98 -4.52
N TRP A 786 6.46 25.89 -4.07
CA TRP A 786 6.05 24.97 -3.01
C TRP A 786 6.12 23.52 -3.52
N ASN A 787 6.56 22.63 -2.64
CA ASN A 787 6.60 21.19 -2.89
C ASN A 787 5.77 20.44 -1.84
N GLU A 788 5.70 19.13 -1.97
CA GLU A 788 4.89 18.27 -1.10
C GLU A 788 5.25 18.42 0.39
N HIS A 789 6.54 18.56 0.71
CA HIS A 789 7.02 18.79 2.07
C HIS A 789 6.57 20.14 2.65
N THR A 790 6.47 21.18 1.81
CA THR A 790 5.93 22.47 2.22
C THR A 790 4.47 22.34 2.67
N PHE A 791 3.64 21.65 1.88
CA PHE A 791 2.23 21.46 2.19
C PHE A 791 1.99 20.57 3.41
N ALA A 792 2.73 19.46 3.56
CA ALA A 792 2.61 18.59 4.73
C ALA A 792 2.86 19.36 6.04
N SER A 793 3.88 20.22 6.06
CA SER A 793 4.24 21.03 7.23
C SER A 793 3.20 22.12 7.52
N LEU A 794 2.70 22.77 6.46
CA LEU A 794 1.69 23.82 6.57
C LEU A 794 0.33 23.28 7.02
N LEU A 795 -0.09 22.10 6.55
CA LEU A 795 -1.33 21.46 6.99
C LEU A 795 -1.32 21.17 8.50
N GLY A 796 -0.17 20.78 9.05
CA GLY A 796 0.01 20.66 10.50
C GLY A 796 -0.21 21.98 11.24
N ALA A 797 0.36 23.08 10.74
CA ALA A 797 0.14 24.42 11.30
C ALA A 797 -1.33 24.87 11.21
N CYS A 798 -1.98 24.66 10.06
CA CYS A 798 -3.40 24.98 9.87
C CYS A 798 -4.31 24.19 10.83
N SER A 799 -3.99 22.91 11.04
CA SER A 799 -4.71 22.02 11.95
C SER A 799 -4.56 22.49 13.41
N ALA A 800 -3.39 22.98 13.80
CA ALA A 800 -3.14 23.58 15.12
C ALA A 800 -3.90 24.89 15.33
N LEU A 801 -3.93 25.77 14.31
CA LEU A 801 -4.66 27.05 14.35
C LEU A 801 -6.18 26.89 14.24
N LYS A 802 -6.66 25.71 13.81
CA LYS A 802 -8.06 25.47 13.42
C LYS A 802 -8.57 26.50 12.39
N ASP A 803 -7.68 26.98 11.52
CA ASP A 803 -8.03 27.93 10.46
C ASP A 803 -8.62 27.19 9.25
N LEU A 804 -9.94 27.08 9.24
CA LEU A 804 -10.68 26.44 8.16
C LEU A 804 -10.55 27.18 6.82
N LYS A 805 -10.34 28.50 6.84
CA LYS A 805 -10.24 29.30 5.61
C LYS A 805 -8.93 28.99 4.90
N LEU A 806 -7.83 29.08 5.63
CA LEU A 806 -6.50 28.75 5.11
C LEU A 806 -6.42 27.28 4.66
N GLY A 807 -7.01 26.36 5.44
CA GLY A 807 -7.13 24.95 5.07
C GLY A 807 -7.83 24.72 3.72
N LYS A 808 -8.93 25.44 3.46
CA LYS A 808 -9.64 25.38 2.16
C LYS A 808 -8.83 25.97 1.02
N GLU A 809 -8.11 27.07 1.25
CA GLU A 809 -7.25 27.69 0.24
C GLU A 809 -6.11 26.74 -0.18
N ILE A 810 -5.47 26.09 0.79
CA ILE A 810 -4.43 25.08 0.55
C ILE A 810 -5.01 23.87 -0.19
N HIS A 811 -6.15 23.34 0.27
CA HIS A 811 -6.81 22.20 -0.38
C HIS A 811 -7.15 22.50 -1.85
N CYS A 812 -7.73 23.67 -2.15
CA CYS A 812 -7.99 24.11 -3.52
C CYS A 812 -6.71 24.18 -4.37
N TRP A 813 -5.59 24.63 -3.80
CA TRP A 813 -4.32 24.70 -4.50
C TRP A 813 -3.77 23.30 -4.81
N VAL A 814 -3.83 22.37 -3.85
CA VAL A 814 -3.41 20.96 -4.00
C VAL A 814 -4.22 20.27 -5.10
N VAL A 815 -5.54 20.47 -5.12
CA VAL A 815 -6.44 19.91 -6.15
C VAL A 815 -6.09 20.43 -7.55
N LYS A 816 -5.89 21.76 -7.70
CA LYS A 816 -5.57 22.38 -9.00
C LYS A 816 -4.25 21.87 -9.61
N ASN A 817 -3.31 21.42 -8.80
CA ASN A 817 -1.99 20.97 -9.23
C ASN A 817 -1.85 19.43 -9.28
N GLY A 818 -2.94 18.67 -9.06
CA GLY A 818 -2.93 17.21 -9.13
C GLY A 818 -2.16 16.51 -7.99
N SER A 819 -1.87 17.21 -6.90
CA SER A 819 -1.09 16.67 -5.76
C SER A 819 -1.95 16.00 -4.69
N ILE A 820 -3.28 15.94 -4.86
CA ILE A 820 -4.21 15.31 -3.90
C ILE A 820 -3.98 13.80 -3.77
N LEU A 821 -3.39 13.17 -4.80
CA LEU A 821 -3.07 11.73 -4.81
C LEU A 821 -1.92 11.36 -3.86
N ASN A 822 -1.23 12.34 -3.26
CA ASN A 822 -0.19 12.07 -2.27
C ASN A 822 -0.83 11.77 -0.89
N PRO A 823 -0.67 10.54 -0.34
CA PRO A 823 -1.33 10.13 0.90
C PRO A 823 -0.96 10.96 2.13
N PHE A 824 0.22 11.60 2.14
CA PHE A 824 0.65 12.48 3.23
C PHE A 824 -0.07 13.84 3.20
N ILE A 825 -0.38 14.34 2.00
CA ILE A 825 -1.11 15.60 1.82
C ILE A 825 -2.61 15.36 2.07
N SER A 826 -3.18 14.28 1.55
CA SER A 826 -4.60 13.95 1.78
C SER A 826 -4.90 13.71 3.27
N SER A 827 -4.06 12.92 3.97
CA SER A 827 -4.20 12.72 5.42
C SER A 827 -4.05 14.03 6.23
N GLY A 828 -3.17 14.94 5.82
CA GLY A 828 -3.04 16.26 6.43
C GLY A 828 -4.26 17.15 6.21
N ILE A 829 -4.88 17.13 5.03
CA ILE A 829 -6.13 17.85 4.74
C ILE A 829 -7.29 17.29 5.58
N ILE A 830 -7.36 15.96 5.71
CA ILE A 830 -8.34 15.29 6.58
C ILE A 830 -8.15 15.76 8.03
N ASP A 831 -6.92 15.80 8.56
CA ASP A 831 -6.65 16.29 9.92
C ASP A 831 -7.14 17.73 10.12
N VAL A 832 -6.87 18.62 9.16
CA VAL A 832 -7.34 20.02 9.20
C VAL A 832 -8.87 20.07 9.26
N TYR A 833 -9.58 19.37 8.37
CA TYR A 833 -11.05 19.38 8.38
C TYR A 833 -11.63 18.74 9.65
N SER A 834 -11.04 17.65 10.12
CA SER A 834 -11.41 16.98 11.37
C SER A 834 -11.29 17.91 12.57
N LYS A 835 -10.14 18.57 12.77
CA LYS A 835 -9.93 19.48 13.92
C LYS A 835 -10.70 20.79 13.82
N CYS A 836 -11.03 21.24 12.61
CA CYS A 836 -11.93 22.36 12.37
C CYS A 836 -13.42 21.99 12.54
N GLY A 837 -13.75 20.74 12.90
CA GLY A 837 -15.12 20.28 13.12
C GLY A 837 -15.93 20.04 11.84
N ASN A 838 -15.30 20.05 10.67
CA ASN A 838 -15.98 19.90 9.38
C ASN A 838 -15.83 18.47 8.83
N MET A 839 -16.54 17.54 9.46
CA MET A 839 -16.42 16.11 9.13
C MET A 839 -16.89 15.80 7.70
N LYS A 840 -17.85 16.56 7.18
CA LYS A 840 -18.36 16.36 5.80
C LYS A 840 -17.26 16.52 4.75
N TYR A 841 -16.41 17.54 4.90
CA TYR A 841 -15.28 17.73 3.98
C TYR A 841 -14.17 16.71 4.24
N ALA A 842 -13.91 16.34 5.50
CA ALA A 842 -12.97 15.28 5.84
C ALA A 842 -13.38 13.93 5.19
N GLU A 843 -14.66 13.55 5.30
CA GLU A 843 -15.25 12.38 4.64
C GLU A 843 -15.13 12.47 3.12
N SER A 844 -15.36 13.64 2.52
CA SER A 844 -15.24 13.81 1.07
C SER A 844 -13.81 13.60 0.57
N VAL A 845 -12.80 14.08 1.30
CA VAL A 845 -11.39 13.90 0.96
C VAL A 845 -10.97 12.45 1.23
N TYR A 846 -11.44 11.88 2.34
CA TYR A 846 -11.23 10.47 2.65
C TYR A 846 -11.82 9.54 1.59
N ALA A 847 -12.99 9.86 1.04
CA ALA A 847 -13.62 9.10 -0.04
C ALA A 847 -12.86 9.18 -1.38
N THR A 848 -11.95 10.15 -1.53
CA THR A 848 -11.09 10.28 -2.72
C THR A 848 -9.74 9.54 -2.60
N ASP A 849 -9.37 9.05 -1.41
CA ASP A 849 -8.15 8.23 -1.24
C ASP A 849 -8.39 6.82 -1.84
N GLU A 850 -7.77 6.52 -3.00
CA GLU A 850 -7.86 5.20 -3.67
C GLU A 850 -7.19 4.06 -2.88
N VAL A 851 -6.25 4.40 -2.00
CA VAL A 851 -5.55 3.46 -1.10
C VAL A 851 -5.82 3.89 0.34
N VAL A 852 -6.39 2.99 1.14
CA VAL A 852 -6.65 3.26 2.55
C VAL A 852 -5.34 3.47 3.31
N ASN A 853 -5.07 4.72 3.63
CA ASN A 853 -3.90 5.13 4.39
C ASN A 853 -4.19 5.08 5.91
N SER A 854 -3.32 4.39 6.67
CA SER A 854 -3.42 4.32 8.14
C SER A 854 -3.44 5.70 8.81
N PHE A 855 -2.77 6.70 8.23
CA PHE A 855 -2.77 8.07 8.76
C PHE A 855 -4.13 8.76 8.54
N SER A 856 -4.73 8.62 7.35
CA SER A 856 -6.06 9.17 7.04
C SER A 856 -7.14 8.61 7.96
N ILE A 857 -7.19 7.29 8.18
CA ILE A 857 -8.14 6.67 9.12
C ILE A 857 -7.92 7.12 10.56
N THR A 858 -6.67 7.21 11.00
CA THR A 858 -6.36 7.71 12.35
C THR A 858 -6.94 9.11 12.54
N ASN A 859 -6.77 10.00 11.56
CA ASN A 859 -7.30 11.36 11.60
C ASN A 859 -8.85 11.41 11.55
N MET A 860 -9.49 10.46 10.86
CA MET A 860 -10.95 10.30 10.88
C MET A 860 -11.45 9.82 12.25
N ILE A 861 -10.81 8.81 12.85
CA ILE A 861 -11.15 8.31 14.20
C ILE A 861 -11.01 9.44 15.22
N VAL A 862 -9.86 10.14 15.23
CA VAL A 862 -9.62 11.30 16.10
C VAL A 862 -10.66 12.39 15.84
N GLY A 863 -11.02 12.63 14.58
CA GLY A 863 -12.07 13.54 14.16
C GLY A 863 -13.43 13.22 14.77
N TYR A 864 -13.97 12.01 14.53
CA TYR A 864 -15.25 11.59 15.10
C TYR A 864 -15.23 11.55 16.63
N SER A 865 -14.13 11.10 17.23
CA SER A 865 -13.95 11.12 18.68
C SER A 865 -14.01 12.53 19.25
N SER A 866 -13.41 13.52 18.57
CA SER A 866 -13.45 14.93 19.02
C SER A 866 -14.86 15.55 18.94
N GLN A 867 -15.73 15.01 18.09
CA GLN A 867 -17.14 15.40 17.98
C GLN A 867 -18.06 14.59 18.91
N GLY A 868 -17.51 13.70 19.74
CA GLY A 868 -18.26 12.82 20.63
C GLY A 868 -18.96 11.65 19.94
N ASN A 869 -18.75 11.44 18.64
CA ASN A 869 -19.35 10.35 17.87
C ASN A 869 -18.49 9.08 17.94
N MET A 870 -18.39 8.50 19.13
CA MET A 870 -17.60 7.29 19.36
C MET A 870 -18.13 6.06 18.62
N SER A 871 -19.42 6.03 18.26
CA SER A 871 -20.00 4.97 17.44
C SER A 871 -19.36 4.87 16.06
N GLU A 872 -19.21 6.00 15.36
CA GLU A 872 -18.59 6.03 14.03
C GLU A 872 -17.08 5.80 14.11
N ALA A 873 -16.42 6.34 15.13
CA ALA A 873 -15.01 6.06 15.41
C ALA A 873 -14.75 4.56 15.63
N ARG A 874 -15.59 3.89 16.44
CA ARG A 874 -15.54 2.44 16.66
C ARG A 874 -15.83 1.66 15.38
N ARG A 875 -16.82 2.09 14.58
CA ARG A 875 -17.15 1.45 13.30
C ARG A 875 -15.96 1.47 12.33
N LEU A 876 -15.30 2.61 12.19
CA LEU A 876 -14.08 2.72 11.37
C LEU A 876 -12.96 1.84 11.90
N PHE A 877 -12.76 1.81 13.22
CA PHE A 877 -11.76 0.95 13.85
C PHE A 877 -12.02 -0.55 13.60
N ASP A 878 -13.26 -1.00 13.79
CA ASP A 878 -13.64 -2.40 13.58
C ASP A 878 -13.54 -2.83 12.12
N SER A 879 -13.75 -1.89 11.20
CA SER A 879 -13.62 -2.14 9.77
C SER A 879 -12.21 -2.49 9.31
N LEU A 880 -11.17 -2.28 10.13
CA LEU A 880 -9.77 -2.57 9.80
C LEU A 880 -9.40 -4.04 9.99
N THR A 881 -8.85 -4.69 8.96
CA THR A 881 -8.28 -6.05 9.03
C THR A 881 -6.97 -6.12 9.81
N GLU A 882 -6.06 -5.15 9.60
CA GLU A 882 -4.83 -5.00 10.38
C GLU A 882 -4.87 -3.69 11.18
N LYS A 883 -4.63 -3.80 12.49
CA LYS A 883 -4.63 -2.68 13.43
C LYS A 883 -3.22 -2.47 13.95
N ASN A 884 -2.72 -1.24 13.95
CA ASN A 884 -1.41 -0.89 14.51
C ASN A 884 -1.55 -0.10 15.82
N SER A 885 -0.44 0.07 16.56
CA SER A 885 -0.42 0.77 17.85
C SER A 885 -1.04 2.17 17.81
N ILE A 886 -0.85 2.89 16.70
CA ILE A 886 -1.31 4.27 16.52
C ILE A 886 -2.84 4.33 16.52
N ILE A 887 -3.50 3.45 15.78
CA ILE A 887 -4.97 3.41 15.67
C ILE A 887 -5.60 2.96 16.99
N TRP A 888 -5.00 1.98 17.68
CA TRP A 888 -5.41 1.62 19.04
C TRP A 888 -5.32 2.82 19.98
N THR A 889 -4.19 3.52 20.00
CA THR A 889 -3.97 4.70 20.84
C THR A 889 -5.00 5.79 20.56
N ALA A 890 -5.32 6.06 19.29
CA ALA A 890 -6.35 7.01 18.89
C ALA A 890 -7.74 6.65 19.49
N LEU A 891 -8.14 5.38 19.44
CA LEU A 891 -9.42 4.93 19.96
C LEU A 891 -9.47 4.99 21.50
N PHE A 892 -8.40 4.59 22.18
CA PHE A 892 -8.25 4.73 23.64
C PHE A 892 -8.40 6.19 24.08
N CYS A 893 -7.68 7.10 23.41
CA CYS A 893 -7.77 8.54 23.66
C CYS A 893 -9.19 9.07 23.40
N GLY A 894 -9.85 8.56 22.35
CA GLY A 894 -11.22 8.95 21.99
C GLY A 894 -12.24 8.58 23.05
N TYR A 895 -12.24 7.32 23.52
CA TYR A 895 -13.14 6.87 24.58
C TYR A 895 -12.88 7.61 25.90
N LEU A 896 -11.61 7.84 26.24
CA LEU A 896 -11.25 8.61 27.43
C LEU A 896 -11.79 10.05 27.36
N LYS A 897 -11.59 10.74 26.23
CA LYS A 897 -12.08 12.12 26.03
C LYS A 897 -13.60 12.20 26.10
N SER A 898 -14.29 11.18 25.59
CA SER A 898 -15.75 11.05 25.68
C SER A 898 -16.24 10.55 27.06
N GLN A 899 -15.34 10.41 28.04
CA GLN A 899 -15.60 9.92 29.41
C GLN A 899 -16.24 8.52 29.48
N GLN A 900 -16.13 7.72 28.43
CA GLN A 900 -16.64 6.35 28.35
C GLN A 900 -15.61 5.36 28.91
N CYS A 901 -15.39 5.41 30.21
CA CYS A 901 -14.31 4.68 30.87
C CYS A 901 -14.49 3.15 30.82
N GLU A 902 -15.72 2.64 30.78
CA GLU A 902 -16.00 1.20 30.64
C GLU A 902 -15.45 0.66 29.31
N ALA A 903 -15.72 1.37 28.21
CA ALA A 903 -15.22 1.01 26.89
C ALA A 903 -13.67 1.01 26.83
N VAL A 904 -13.00 1.85 27.62
CA VAL A 904 -11.53 1.84 27.74
C VAL A 904 -11.02 0.52 28.34
N PHE A 905 -11.67 0.01 29.38
CA PHE A 905 -11.27 -1.27 29.99
C PHE A 905 -11.64 -2.48 29.13
N GLU A 906 -12.77 -2.44 28.43
CA GLU A 906 -13.13 -3.45 27.42
C GLU A 906 -12.09 -3.49 26.30
N LEU A 907 -11.72 -2.32 25.77
CA LEU A 907 -10.72 -2.19 24.73
C LEU A 907 -9.33 -2.69 25.18
N LEU A 908 -8.97 -2.50 26.45
CA LEU A 908 -7.74 -3.05 27.04
C LEU A 908 -7.75 -4.59 27.05
N ASN A 909 -8.90 -5.20 27.31
CA ASN A 909 -9.05 -6.64 27.26
C ASN A 909 -9.02 -7.17 25.82
N GLU A 910 -9.63 -6.47 24.87
CA GLU A 910 -9.52 -6.78 23.43
C GLU A 910 -8.06 -6.70 22.96
N TYR A 911 -7.34 -5.63 23.30
CA TYR A 911 -5.93 -5.43 22.94
C TYR A 911 -5.04 -6.57 23.47
N ARG A 912 -5.22 -6.97 24.73
CA ARG A 912 -4.46 -8.07 25.35
C ARG A 912 -4.72 -9.43 24.67
N LYS A 913 -5.93 -9.68 24.17
CA LYS A 913 -6.25 -10.90 23.41
C LYS A 913 -5.65 -10.87 22.02
N TRP A 914 -5.66 -9.69 21.39
CA TRP A 914 -5.15 -9.48 20.05
C TRP A 914 -3.62 -9.69 19.97
N GLU A 915 -2.85 -9.20 20.95
CA GLU A 915 -1.39 -9.37 20.94
C GLU A 915 -0.79 -9.64 22.34
N PRO A 916 -0.78 -10.92 22.80
CA PRO A 916 -0.39 -11.27 24.18
C PRO A 916 1.07 -11.01 24.55
N SER A 917 1.97 -10.95 23.56
CA SER A 917 3.42 -10.82 23.74
C SER A 917 3.93 -9.38 23.81
N ASN A 918 3.11 -8.39 23.43
CA ASN A 918 3.59 -7.01 23.26
C ASN A 918 3.55 -6.18 24.56
N VAL A 919 4.43 -5.18 24.67
CA VAL A 919 4.39 -4.17 25.73
C VAL A 919 3.37 -3.12 25.33
N LEU A 920 2.48 -2.73 26.25
CA LEU A 920 1.52 -1.64 26.00
C LEU A 920 2.26 -0.35 25.68
N ASP A 921 1.81 0.33 24.64
CA ASP A 921 2.27 1.67 24.30
C ASP A 921 2.06 2.62 25.51
N PRO A 922 3.05 3.42 25.92
CA PRO A 922 2.92 4.35 27.04
C PRO A 922 1.68 5.27 26.96
N LEU A 923 1.25 5.67 25.76
CA LEU A 923 0.06 6.50 25.57
C LEU A 923 -1.25 5.76 25.84
N ILE A 924 -1.30 4.45 25.58
CA ILE A 924 -2.42 3.59 25.99
C ILE A 924 -2.45 3.49 27.52
N ILE A 925 -1.29 3.33 28.17
CA ILE A 925 -1.20 3.28 29.64
C ILE A 925 -1.68 4.59 30.25
N VAL A 926 -1.24 5.74 29.71
CA VAL A 926 -1.76 7.07 30.11
C VAL A 926 -3.28 7.12 29.98
N SER A 927 -3.84 6.57 28.90
CA SER A 927 -5.29 6.58 28.67
C SER A 927 -6.04 5.73 29.70
N VAL A 928 -5.50 4.55 30.03
CA VAL A 928 -6.05 3.65 31.04
C VAL A 928 -5.95 4.28 32.44
N LEU A 929 -4.82 4.89 32.79
CA LEU A 929 -4.67 5.62 34.05
C LEU A 929 -5.64 6.80 34.14
N GLY A 930 -5.85 7.52 33.04
CA GLY A 930 -6.86 8.57 32.95
C GLY A 930 -8.28 8.06 33.19
N ALA A 931 -8.63 6.89 32.65
CA ALA A 931 -9.93 6.28 32.89
C ALA A 931 -10.09 5.85 34.36
N CYS A 932 -9.02 5.32 34.97
CA CYS A 932 -8.99 5.05 36.41
C CYS A 932 -9.17 6.34 37.22
N ALA A 933 -8.53 7.44 36.82
CA ALA A 933 -8.64 8.73 37.49
C ALA A 933 -10.07 9.31 37.41
N LEU A 934 -10.73 9.22 36.25
CA LEU A 934 -12.12 9.67 36.06
C LEU A 934 -13.12 8.86 36.88
N GLN A 935 -12.90 7.55 37.01
CA GLN A 935 -13.76 6.67 37.82
C GLN A 935 -13.37 6.60 39.31
N ALA A 936 -12.31 7.31 39.73
CA ALA A 936 -11.68 7.13 41.04
C ALA A 936 -11.34 5.65 41.38
N GLY A 937 -10.99 4.88 40.35
CA GLY A 937 -10.70 3.45 40.41
C GLY A 937 -9.29 3.15 40.90
N LEU A 938 -9.10 3.13 42.23
CA LEU A 938 -7.78 2.88 42.84
C LEU A 938 -7.18 1.51 42.49
N GLU A 939 -8.00 0.46 42.46
CA GLU A 939 -7.49 -0.90 42.29
C GLU A 939 -7.00 -1.19 40.86
N PRO A 940 -7.78 -0.90 39.79
CA PRO A 940 -7.27 -0.96 38.41
C PRO A 940 -6.05 -0.06 38.18
N GLY A 941 -6.00 1.11 38.83
CA GLY A 941 -4.85 2.00 38.81
C GLY A 941 -3.59 1.37 39.42
N LYS A 942 -3.70 0.73 40.59
CA LYS A 942 -2.59 -0.02 41.20
C LYS A 942 -2.12 -1.20 40.35
N GLN A 943 -3.05 -1.94 39.74
CA GLN A 943 -2.70 -3.04 38.83
C GLN A 943 -1.91 -2.53 37.62
N THR A 944 -2.31 -1.37 37.08
CA THR A 944 -1.61 -0.71 35.97
C THR A 944 -0.23 -0.22 36.40
N HIS A 945 -0.10 0.40 37.58
CA HIS A 945 1.19 0.79 38.14
C HIS A 945 2.12 -0.42 38.35
N ALA A 946 1.61 -1.52 38.92
CA ALA A 946 2.37 -2.75 39.08
C ALA A 946 2.77 -3.38 37.73
N TYR A 947 2.00 -3.18 36.67
CA TYR A 947 2.37 -3.59 35.32
C TYR A 947 3.55 -2.76 34.79
N ILE A 948 3.53 -1.43 34.94
CA ILE A 948 4.61 -0.51 34.55
C ILE A 948 5.94 -0.96 35.20
N LEU A 949 5.91 -1.21 36.52
CA LEU A 949 7.07 -1.64 37.28
C LEU A 949 7.58 -3.03 36.85
N ARG A 950 6.69 -4.02 36.70
CA ARG A 950 7.08 -5.39 36.30
C ARG A 950 7.69 -5.47 34.91
N ARG A 951 7.26 -4.60 33.99
CA ARG A 951 7.76 -4.56 32.61
C ARG A 951 8.96 -3.63 32.44
N GLY A 952 9.40 -2.95 33.49
CA GLY A 952 10.54 -2.03 33.44
C GLY A 952 10.31 -0.84 32.50
N ILE A 953 9.06 -0.39 32.38
CA ILE A 953 8.72 0.75 31.50
C ILE A 953 9.27 2.02 32.15
N VAL A 954 10.14 2.73 31.43
CA VAL A 954 10.67 4.03 31.87
C VAL A 954 9.54 5.04 31.87
N MET A 955 9.28 5.66 33.02
CA MET A 955 8.24 6.68 33.15
C MET A 955 8.76 8.02 32.63
N ASP A 956 8.17 8.51 31.55
CA ASP A 956 8.37 9.87 31.07
C ASP A 956 7.50 10.86 31.87
N GLU A 957 7.62 12.15 31.55
CA GLU A 957 6.90 13.22 32.24
C GLU A 957 5.37 13.05 32.16
N LYS A 958 4.87 12.58 31.02
CA LYS A 958 3.43 12.37 30.78
C LYS A 958 2.89 11.19 31.57
N LEU A 959 3.58 10.05 31.55
CA LEU A 959 3.17 8.86 32.27
C LEU A 959 3.23 9.08 33.79
N THR A 960 4.26 9.79 34.26
CA THR A 960 4.40 10.19 35.67
C THR A 960 3.26 11.09 36.11
N SER A 961 2.93 12.12 35.31
CA SER A 961 1.80 13.02 35.57
C SER A 961 0.47 12.26 35.61
N ALA A 962 0.21 11.37 34.65
CA ALA A 962 -1.02 10.58 34.59
C ALA A 962 -1.17 9.63 35.79
N LEU A 963 -0.08 9.00 36.23
CA LEU A 963 -0.07 8.12 37.39
C LEU A 963 -0.34 8.89 38.69
N MET A 964 0.26 10.08 38.82
CA MET A 964 0.04 10.96 39.95
C MET A 964 -1.41 11.48 39.99
N ASP A 965 -1.98 11.89 38.85
CA ASP A 965 -3.39 12.32 38.75
C ASP A 965 -4.34 11.18 39.12
N MET A 966 -4.06 9.95 38.67
CA MET A 966 -4.84 8.77 39.03
C MET A 966 -4.85 8.54 40.54
N TYR A 967 -3.69 8.53 41.21
CA TYR A 967 -3.64 8.34 42.67
C TYR A 967 -4.29 9.49 43.42
N SER A 968 -4.08 10.72 42.95
CA SER A 968 -4.66 11.95 43.51
C SER A 968 -6.19 11.89 43.48
N LYS A 969 -6.80 11.66 42.31
CA LYS A 969 -8.27 11.59 42.16
C LYS A 969 -8.90 10.36 42.81
N SER A 970 -8.15 9.26 42.92
CA SER A 970 -8.60 8.04 43.60
C SER A 970 -8.47 8.10 45.14
N GLY A 971 -8.10 9.25 45.72
CA GLY A 971 -8.03 9.46 47.17
C GLY A 971 -6.78 8.92 47.85
N SER A 972 -5.78 8.42 47.11
CA SER A 972 -4.51 7.94 47.67
C SER A 972 -3.43 9.00 47.58
N LEU A 973 -3.66 10.14 48.25
CA LEU A 973 -2.73 11.29 48.24
C LEU A 973 -1.31 10.92 48.66
N GLY A 974 -1.13 10.01 49.62
CA GLY A 974 0.20 9.57 50.05
C GLY A 974 1.02 8.86 48.95
N HIS A 975 0.39 8.18 47.99
CA HIS A 975 1.11 7.63 46.83
C HIS A 975 1.41 8.69 45.79
N ALA A 976 0.47 9.63 45.57
CA ALA A 976 0.70 10.77 44.67
C ALA A 976 1.85 11.66 45.18
N GLU A 977 1.92 11.91 46.49
CA GLU A 977 3.01 12.64 47.16
C GLU A 977 4.37 11.95 46.96
N LYS A 978 4.44 10.62 47.14
CA LYS A 978 5.69 9.87 46.91
C LYS A 978 6.19 10.01 45.48
N ILE A 979 5.30 9.86 44.51
CA ILE A 979 5.65 10.02 43.09
C ILE A 979 6.11 11.46 42.84
N PHE A 980 5.38 12.45 43.35
CA PHE A 980 5.75 13.85 43.28
C PHE A 980 7.14 14.12 43.88
N ASP A 981 7.50 13.44 44.96
CA ASP A 981 8.79 13.57 45.63
C ASP A 981 9.95 12.91 44.86
N GLU A 982 9.68 11.80 44.15
CA GLU A 982 10.64 11.09 43.31
C GLU A 982 11.01 11.84 42.00
N VAL A 983 10.13 12.72 41.50
CA VAL A 983 10.42 13.52 40.29
C VAL A 983 11.53 14.55 40.54
N ILE A 984 12.65 14.41 39.83
CA ILE A 984 13.83 15.31 39.95
C ILE A 984 13.48 16.73 39.45
N LYS A 985 13.00 16.85 38.21
CA LYS A 985 12.62 18.13 37.59
C LYS A 985 11.10 18.22 37.53
N ARG A 986 10.53 19.01 38.44
CA ARG A 986 9.08 19.25 38.50
C ARG A 986 8.72 20.46 37.66
N ASP A 987 7.78 20.28 36.76
CA ASP A 987 7.18 21.34 35.96
C ASP A 987 5.88 21.86 36.59
N LEU A 988 5.20 22.78 35.89
CA LEU A 988 3.94 23.37 36.30
C LEU A 988 2.81 22.32 36.43
N VAL A 989 2.78 21.31 35.56
CA VAL A 989 1.75 20.27 35.52
C VAL A 989 1.75 19.44 36.81
N HIS A 990 2.93 19.05 37.30
CA HIS A 990 3.03 18.27 38.53
C HIS A 990 2.48 19.03 39.75
N TYR A 991 2.77 20.33 39.86
CA TYR A 991 2.24 21.17 40.94
C TYR A 991 0.72 21.31 40.84
N ASN A 992 0.19 21.56 39.64
CA ASN A 992 -1.24 21.69 39.40
C ASN A 992 -2.02 20.43 39.80
N ILE A 993 -1.53 19.23 39.45
CA ILE A 993 -2.15 17.94 39.84
C ILE A 993 -2.25 17.80 41.36
N MET A 994 -1.19 18.14 42.08
CA MET A 994 -1.16 18.01 43.54
C MET A 994 -2.00 19.09 44.23
N ILE A 995 -1.97 20.34 43.76
CA ILE A 995 -2.84 21.42 44.29
C ILE A 995 -4.31 21.04 44.11
N ALA A 996 -4.70 20.57 42.92
CA ALA A 996 -6.05 20.09 42.63
C ALA A 996 -6.42 18.88 43.49
N GLY A 997 -5.50 17.93 43.67
CA GLY A 997 -5.68 16.78 44.55
C GLY A 997 -6.01 17.17 45.98
N TYR A 998 -5.18 18.02 46.59
CA TYR A 998 -5.44 18.51 47.95
C TYR A 998 -6.74 19.30 48.03
N ALA A 999 -7.06 20.11 47.01
CA ALA A 999 -8.31 20.86 46.94
C ALA A 999 -9.55 19.95 46.96
N HIS A 1000 -9.57 18.91 46.14
CA HIS A 1000 -10.69 17.97 46.03
C HIS A 1000 -10.93 17.15 47.31
N HIS A 1001 -9.87 16.85 48.06
CA HIS A 1001 -9.96 16.11 49.32
C HIS A 1001 -10.04 17.01 50.57
N GLY A 1002 -10.23 18.32 50.39
CA GLY A 1002 -10.45 19.26 51.49
C GLY A 1002 -9.19 19.68 52.28
N HIS A 1003 -7.99 19.35 51.78
CA HIS A 1003 -6.70 19.72 52.39
C HIS A 1003 -6.21 21.09 51.93
N ARG A 1004 -7.02 22.14 52.13
CA ARG A 1004 -6.75 23.50 51.63
C ARG A 1004 -5.37 24.06 52.00
N ASP A 1005 -4.92 23.83 53.24
CA ASP A 1005 -3.68 24.43 53.74
C ASP A 1005 -2.46 23.88 52.98
N ARG A 1006 -2.48 22.58 52.65
CA ARG A 1006 -1.45 21.96 51.80
C ARG A 1006 -1.51 22.48 50.36
N ALA A 1007 -2.71 22.68 49.81
CA ALA A 1007 -2.89 23.23 48.48
C ALA A 1007 -2.26 24.64 48.36
N PHE A 1008 -2.54 25.52 49.33
CA PHE A 1008 -1.98 26.88 49.35
C PHE A 1008 -0.47 26.90 49.61
N GLN A 1009 0.04 26.03 50.48
CA GLN A 1009 1.48 25.87 50.69
C GLN A 1009 2.20 25.44 49.41
N LEU A 1010 1.62 24.49 48.65
CA LEU A 1010 2.21 24.03 47.40
C LEU A 1010 2.25 25.13 46.34
N TYR A 1011 1.20 25.96 46.27
CA TYR A 1011 1.16 27.14 45.40
C TYR A 1011 2.27 28.14 45.71
N HIS A 1012 2.48 28.48 46.99
CA HIS A 1012 3.59 29.35 47.36
C HIS A 1012 4.96 28.75 47.03
N LYS A 1013 5.14 27.45 47.27
CA LYS A 1013 6.37 26.73 46.89
C LYS A 1013 6.61 26.72 45.37
N MET A 1014 5.55 26.77 44.57
CA MET A 1014 5.63 26.89 43.11
C MET A 1014 6.16 28.28 42.71
N LEU A 1015 5.63 29.34 43.33
CA LEU A 1015 6.08 30.72 43.13
C LEU A 1015 7.55 30.92 43.55
N ASP A 1016 7.97 30.33 44.68
CA ASP A 1016 9.35 30.40 45.16
C ASP A 1016 10.35 29.79 44.16
N LYS A 1017 9.90 28.82 43.35
CA LYS A 1017 10.69 28.23 42.26
C LYS A 1017 10.64 29.04 40.96
N SER A 1018 10.08 30.25 40.98
CA SER A 1018 9.89 31.10 39.80
C SER A 1018 9.07 30.44 38.68
N LEU A 1019 8.22 29.47 39.02
CA LEU A 1019 7.26 28.90 38.08
C LEU A 1019 6.04 29.81 38.02
N ARG A 1020 5.67 30.24 36.80
CA ARG A 1020 4.55 31.15 36.58
C ARG A 1020 3.22 30.36 36.65
N PRO A 1021 2.28 30.74 37.53
CA PRO A 1021 0.95 30.13 37.57
C PRO A 1021 0.22 30.27 36.23
N ASP A 1022 -0.68 29.33 35.95
CA ASP A 1022 -1.56 29.35 34.78
C ASP A 1022 -3.05 29.32 35.20
N THR A 1023 -3.94 29.28 34.21
CA THR A 1023 -5.40 29.17 34.42
C THR A 1023 -5.75 27.94 35.25
N VAL A 1024 -5.09 26.80 35.03
CA VAL A 1024 -5.35 25.56 35.76
C VAL A 1024 -4.96 25.68 37.24
N THR A 1025 -3.85 26.37 37.57
CA THR A 1025 -3.46 26.64 38.96
C THR A 1025 -4.57 27.39 39.71
N PHE A 1026 -5.08 28.48 39.11
CA PHE A 1026 -6.10 29.30 39.76
C PHE A 1026 -7.44 28.58 39.88
N LEU A 1027 -7.83 27.78 38.89
CA LEU A 1027 -9.02 26.93 39.00
C LEU A 1027 -8.91 25.95 40.18
N ALA A 1028 -7.74 25.32 40.37
CA ALA A 1028 -7.50 24.42 41.50
C ALA A 1028 -7.58 25.13 42.87
N LEU A 1029 -7.02 26.35 42.96
CA LEU A 1029 -7.11 27.19 44.16
C LEU A 1029 -8.54 27.64 44.47
N LEU A 1030 -9.29 28.07 43.45
CA LEU A 1030 -10.69 28.43 43.59
C LEU A 1030 -11.54 27.21 43.98
N SER A 1031 -11.25 26.04 43.42
CA SER A 1031 -11.89 24.77 43.83
C SER A 1031 -11.64 24.46 45.31
N ALA A 1032 -10.42 24.68 45.81
CA ALA A 1032 -10.10 24.53 47.24
C ALA A 1032 -10.94 25.50 48.10
N CYS A 1033 -11.04 26.76 47.66
CA CYS A 1033 -11.86 27.76 48.34
C CYS A 1033 -13.34 27.37 48.34
N ARG A 1034 -13.87 26.91 47.20
CA ARG A 1034 -15.24 26.40 47.03
C ARG A 1034 -15.56 25.23 47.96
N HIS A 1035 -14.69 24.22 48.03
CA HIS A 1035 -14.90 23.06 48.89
C HIS A 1035 -14.84 23.41 50.39
N CYS A 1036 -14.07 24.43 50.77
CA CYS A 1036 -13.93 24.88 52.15
C CYS A 1036 -14.79 26.11 52.52
N GLY A 1037 -15.60 26.63 51.61
CA GLY A 1037 -16.44 27.81 51.82
C GLY A 1037 -15.67 29.11 52.10
N LEU A 1038 -14.43 29.24 51.61
CA LEU A 1038 -13.56 30.41 51.86
C LEU A 1038 -13.80 31.52 50.83
N VAL A 1039 -14.83 32.33 51.04
CA VAL A 1039 -15.26 33.38 50.08
C VAL A 1039 -14.18 34.43 49.88
N GLU A 1040 -13.64 35.01 50.96
CA GLU A 1040 -12.69 36.11 50.90
C GLU A 1040 -11.37 35.70 50.25
N VAL A 1041 -10.92 34.48 50.52
CA VAL A 1041 -9.70 33.91 49.94
C VAL A 1041 -9.91 33.60 48.45
N GLY A 1042 -11.09 33.10 48.07
CA GLY A 1042 -11.47 32.88 46.67
C GLY A 1042 -11.50 34.19 45.88
N GLU A 1043 -12.15 35.24 46.40
CA GLU A 1043 -12.18 36.58 45.81
C GLU A 1043 -10.77 37.18 45.66
N LYS A 1044 -9.87 36.92 46.62
CA LYS A 1044 -8.46 37.35 46.54
C LYS A 1044 -7.73 36.66 45.39
N TYR A 1045 -7.81 35.33 45.29
CA TYR A 1045 -7.14 34.60 44.21
C TYR A 1045 -7.73 34.94 42.83
N PHE A 1046 -9.05 35.14 42.74
CA PHE A 1046 -9.69 35.55 41.49
C PHE A 1046 -9.19 36.92 40.99
N ARG A 1047 -8.99 37.89 41.89
CA ARG A 1047 -8.39 39.19 41.54
C ARG A 1047 -6.91 39.06 41.19
N SER A 1048 -6.13 38.38 42.02
CA SER A 1048 -4.70 38.17 41.82
C SER A 1048 -4.37 37.54 40.47
N MET A 1049 -5.21 36.60 40.01
CA MET A 1049 -5.12 36.00 38.67
C MET A 1049 -5.02 37.06 37.55
N THR A 1050 -5.84 38.11 37.62
CA THR A 1050 -5.87 39.19 36.61
C THR A 1050 -4.85 40.28 36.92
N GLU A 1051 -4.81 40.75 38.17
CA GLU A 1051 -4.04 41.94 38.59
C GLU A 1051 -2.53 41.63 38.71
N ASP A 1052 -2.15 40.50 39.30
CA ASP A 1052 -0.76 40.17 39.60
C ASP A 1052 -0.11 39.31 38.51
N HIS A 1053 -0.90 38.46 37.84
CA HIS A 1053 -0.39 37.45 36.91
C HIS A 1053 -0.76 37.68 35.44
N ASN A 1054 -1.63 38.66 35.13
CA ASN A 1054 -2.15 38.96 33.79
C ASN A 1054 -2.81 37.74 33.10
N ILE A 1055 -3.56 36.95 33.85
CA ILE A 1055 -4.29 35.78 33.34
C ILE A 1055 -5.78 36.13 33.30
N LEU A 1056 -6.40 35.98 32.13
CA LEU A 1056 -7.82 36.27 31.96
C LEU A 1056 -8.68 35.13 32.52
N PRO A 1057 -9.71 35.42 33.35
CA PRO A 1057 -10.59 34.37 33.87
C PRO A 1057 -11.40 33.68 32.78
N GLU A 1058 -11.39 32.35 32.78
CA GLU A 1058 -12.21 31.50 31.91
C GLU A 1058 -13.55 31.11 32.56
N ILE A 1059 -14.47 30.53 31.78
CA ILE A 1059 -15.82 30.10 32.19
C ILE A 1059 -15.81 29.29 33.49
N ASP A 1060 -14.87 28.37 33.66
CA ASP A 1060 -14.77 27.52 34.84
C ASP A 1060 -14.42 28.29 36.11
N HIS A 1061 -13.64 29.38 36.00
CA HIS A 1061 -13.32 30.24 37.14
C HIS A 1061 -14.58 30.97 37.62
N TYR A 1062 -15.37 31.52 36.68
CA TYR A 1062 -16.64 32.17 37.01
C TYR A 1062 -17.63 31.19 37.62
N SER A 1063 -17.77 30.01 37.03
CA SER A 1063 -18.62 28.91 37.54
C SER A 1063 -18.22 28.51 38.96
N CYS A 1064 -16.92 28.38 39.22
CA CYS A 1064 -16.40 28.03 40.55
C CYS A 1064 -16.71 29.11 41.59
N MET A 1065 -16.58 30.39 41.24
CA MET A 1065 -16.95 31.51 42.11
C MET A 1065 -18.46 31.55 42.40
N ILE A 1066 -19.30 31.32 41.40
CA ILE A 1066 -20.76 31.27 41.58
C ILE A 1066 -21.16 30.10 42.50
N ASP A 1067 -20.58 28.92 42.31
CA ASP A 1067 -20.84 27.77 43.19
C ASP A 1067 -20.31 28.02 44.62
N LEU A 1068 -19.18 28.70 44.77
CA LEU A 1068 -18.64 29.13 46.07
C LEU A 1068 -19.65 30.04 46.80
N TYR A 1069 -20.12 31.12 46.17
CA TYR A 1069 -21.13 32.00 46.76
C TYR A 1069 -22.44 31.27 47.06
N GLY A 1070 -22.86 30.37 46.17
CA GLY A 1070 -24.05 29.55 46.33
C GLY A 1070 -24.00 28.66 47.57
N ARG A 1071 -22.89 27.94 47.78
CA ARG A 1071 -22.68 27.05 48.92
C ARG A 1071 -22.58 27.78 50.26
N THR A 1072 -22.12 29.04 50.26
CA THR A 1072 -21.99 29.85 51.47
C THR A 1072 -23.22 30.72 51.75
N ASN A 1073 -24.34 30.48 51.06
CA ASN A 1073 -25.58 31.24 51.19
C ASN A 1073 -25.43 32.76 50.93
N GLN A 1074 -24.53 33.13 50.02
CA GLN A 1074 -24.28 34.51 49.59
C GLN A 1074 -24.79 34.75 48.15
N LEU A 1075 -26.05 34.36 47.87
CA LEU A 1075 -26.60 34.41 46.50
C LEU A 1075 -26.65 35.82 45.91
N GLU A 1076 -26.80 36.86 46.74
CA GLU A 1076 -26.78 38.26 46.32
C GLU A 1076 -25.44 38.63 45.66
N LYS A 1077 -24.32 38.21 46.26
CA LYS A 1077 -22.99 38.35 45.65
C LYS A 1077 -22.88 37.58 44.34
N ALA A 1078 -23.49 36.38 44.24
CA ALA A 1078 -23.49 35.62 42.99
C ALA A 1078 -24.24 36.37 41.87
N VAL A 1079 -25.38 36.99 42.18
CA VAL A 1079 -26.16 37.81 41.23
C VAL A 1079 -25.36 39.03 40.76
N ASP A 1080 -24.71 39.73 41.68
CA ASP A 1080 -23.90 40.89 41.32
C ASP A 1080 -22.65 40.49 40.53
N PHE A 1081 -22.01 39.39 40.92
CA PHE A 1081 -20.87 38.84 40.18
C PHE A 1081 -21.26 38.41 38.76
N MET A 1082 -22.44 37.83 38.55
CA MET A 1082 -22.93 37.51 37.21
C MET A 1082 -23.01 38.74 36.29
N LYS A 1083 -23.32 39.93 36.82
CA LYS A 1083 -23.36 41.18 36.02
C LYS A 1083 -21.98 41.63 35.55
N THR A 1084 -20.91 41.16 36.20
CA THR A 1084 -19.53 41.54 35.88
C THR A 1084 -18.89 40.66 34.81
N ILE A 1085 -19.56 39.58 34.39
CA ILE A 1085 -19.02 38.62 33.41
C ILE A 1085 -19.03 39.26 32.01
N PRO A 1086 -17.88 39.34 31.29
CA PRO A 1086 -17.75 40.12 30.05
C PRO A 1086 -18.48 39.57 28.81
N THR A 1087 -19.00 38.34 28.86
CA THR A 1087 -19.54 37.58 27.70
C THR A 1087 -20.95 37.06 27.95
N ASP A 1088 -21.69 36.76 26.88
CA ASP A 1088 -22.94 35.99 26.98
C ASP A 1088 -22.69 34.69 27.76
N PHE A 1089 -23.55 34.44 28.75
CA PHE A 1089 -23.38 33.34 29.69
C PHE A 1089 -23.50 31.98 28.99
N ASP A 1090 -22.46 31.16 29.11
CA ASP A 1090 -22.48 29.75 28.69
C ASP A 1090 -23.35 28.91 29.65
N ALA A 1091 -23.81 27.75 29.20
CA ALA A 1091 -24.68 26.84 29.95
C ALA A 1091 -24.06 26.34 31.25
N VAL A 1092 -22.72 26.27 31.34
CA VAL A 1092 -21.99 25.93 32.57
C VAL A 1092 -22.24 26.97 33.67
N ILE A 1093 -22.19 28.27 33.33
CA ILE A 1093 -22.38 29.38 34.27
C ILE A 1093 -23.83 29.39 34.78
N TRP A 1094 -24.79 29.31 33.87
CA TRP A 1094 -26.21 29.22 34.22
C TRP A 1094 -26.52 27.97 35.04
N GLY A 1095 -25.85 26.85 34.77
CA GLY A 1095 -25.97 25.62 35.55
C GLY A 1095 -25.46 25.78 36.98
N ALA A 1096 -24.29 26.41 37.17
CA ALA A 1096 -23.75 26.73 38.49
C ALA A 1096 -24.66 27.70 39.25
N PHE A 1097 -25.18 28.72 38.57
CA PHE A 1097 -26.12 29.68 39.17
C PHE A 1097 -27.46 29.05 39.53
N LEU A 1098 -27.98 28.12 38.72
CA LEU A 1098 -29.17 27.35 39.04
C LEU A 1098 -28.96 26.48 40.29
N ASN A 1099 -27.78 25.84 40.41
CA ASN A 1099 -27.40 25.08 41.61
C ASN A 1099 -27.31 25.99 42.85
N ALA A 1100 -26.72 27.19 42.72
CA ALA A 1100 -26.69 28.19 43.77
C ALA A 1100 -28.11 28.64 44.17
N CYS A 1101 -29.03 28.85 43.22
CA CYS A 1101 -30.43 29.18 43.52
C CYS A 1101 -31.15 28.04 44.24
N LYS A 1102 -30.86 26.78 43.86
CA LYS A 1102 -31.38 25.57 44.51
C LYS A 1102 -30.95 25.51 45.98
N LEU A 1103 -29.64 25.60 46.24
CA LEU A 1103 -29.07 25.53 47.58
C LEU A 1103 -29.64 26.60 48.52
N ASN A 1104 -30.04 27.75 47.97
CA ASN A 1104 -30.55 28.90 48.72
C ASN A 1104 -32.09 29.06 48.67
N GLY A 1105 -32.81 28.11 48.06
CA GLY A 1105 -34.28 28.10 48.03
C GLY A 1105 -34.95 29.27 47.30
N LYS A 1106 -34.28 29.91 46.32
CA LYS A 1106 -34.79 31.11 45.61
C LYS A 1106 -35.42 30.75 44.26
N LEU A 1107 -36.67 30.29 44.31
CA LEU A 1107 -37.40 29.77 43.13
C LEU A 1107 -37.55 30.75 41.96
N GLN A 1108 -37.70 32.06 42.22
CA GLN A 1108 -37.87 33.04 41.14
C GLN A 1108 -36.60 33.22 40.28
N LEU A 1109 -35.43 33.30 40.92
CA LEU A 1109 -34.15 33.41 40.20
C LEU A 1109 -33.83 32.12 39.43
N ALA A 1110 -34.22 30.97 40.00
CA ALA A 1110 -34.09 29.69 39.33
C ALA A 1110 -34.95 29.58 38.05
N ARG A 1111 -36.14 30.23 38.01
CA ARG A 1111 -36.99 30.31 36.81
C ARG A 1111 -36.38 31.16 35.70
N GLU A 1112 -35.69 32.25 36.02
CA GLU A 1112 -34.96 33.03 35.01
C GLU A 1112 -33.75 32.23 34.48
N ALA A 1113 -33.00 31.58 35.37
CA ALA A 1113 -31.91 30.69 34.99
C ALA A 1113 -32.40 29.53 34.10
N GLU A 1114 -33.55 28.93 34.42
CA GLU A 1114 -34.21 27.92 33.56
C GLU A 1114 -34.42 28.45 32.15
N LYS A 1115 -35.08 29.61 32.01
CA LYS A 1115 -35.47 30.14 30.70
C LYS A 1115 -34.25 30.36 29.80
N ARG A 1116 -33.16 30.86 30.38
CA ARG A 1116 -31.89 31.10 29.69
C ARG A 1116 -31.15 29.80 29.38
N LEU A 1117 -31.05 28.88 30.35
CA LEU A 1117 -30.40 27.59 30.18
C LEU A 1117 -31.10 26.71 29.12
N LEU A 1118 -32.43 26.68 29.10
CA LEU A 1118 -33.22 25.93 28.11
C LEU A 1118 -33.17 26.54 26.70
N ALA A 1119 -32.82 27.83 26.58
CA ALA A 1119 -32.59 28.46 25.29
C ALA A 1119 -31.21 28.11 24.72
N ILE A 1120 -30.22 27.84 25.58
CA ILE A 1120 -28.84 27.52 25.21
C ILE A 1120 -28.63 26.01 25.03
N GLU A 1121 -29.05 25.18 25.99
CA GLU A 1121 -28.87 23.71 26.02
C GLU A 1121 -30.22 22.97 26.02
N GLY A 1122 -31.09 23.28 25.05
CA GLY A 1122 -32.42 22.68 24.96
C GLY A 1122 -32.46 21.16 24.69
N GLU A 1123 -31.32 20.51 24.50
CA GLU A 1123 -31.16 19.07 24.20
C GLU A 1123 -30.50 18.27 25.34
N ASN A 1124 -30.06 18.90 26.44
CA ASN A 1124 -29.35 18.23 27.53
C ASN A 1124 -30.31 17.70 28.62
N GLY A 1125 -30.47 16.38 28.70
CA GLY A 1125 -31.44 15.71 29.59
C GLY A 1125 -31.17 15.88 31.08
N SER A 1126 -29.90 16.01 31.46
CA SER A 1126 -29.49 16.19 32.86
C SER A 1126 -30.04 17.50 33.45
N ARG A 1127 -30.15 18.55 32.64
CA ARG A 1127 -30.66 19.87 33.03
C ARG A 1127 -32.17 19.85 33.25
N TYR A 1128 -32.90 19.16 32.38
CA TYR A 1128 -34.34 18.90 32.58
C TYR A 1128 -34.61 18.14 33.89
N VAL A 1129 -33.74 17.19 34.25
CA VAL A 1129 -33.85 16.46 35.53
C VAL A 1129 -33.53 17.36 36.72
N GLN A 1130 -32.47 18.17 36.67
CA GLN A 1130 -32.15 19.14 37.72
C GLN A 1130 -33.32 20.11 37.96
N LEU A 1131 -33.92 20.63 36.90
CA LEU A 1131 -35.10 21.50 36.97
C LEU A 1131 -36.33 20.78 37.52
N ALA A 1132 -36.60 19.55 37.08
CA ALA A 1132 -37.73 18.77 37.59
C ALA A 1132 -37.58 18.46 39.09
N ASN A 1133 -36.36 18.16 39.55
CA ASN A 1133 -36.07 17.92 40.97
C ASN A 1133 -36.22 19.20 41.79
N LEU A 1134 -35.77 20.35 41.27
CA LEU A 1134 -35.95 21.65 41.92
C LEU A 1134 -37.44 21.95 42.17
N TYR A 1135 -38.30 21.74 41.16
CA TYR A 1135 -39.74 21.96 41.30
C TYR A 1135 -40.40 20.96 42.25
N ALA A 1136 -39.96 19.70 42.24
CA ALA A 1136 -40.44 18.68 43.18
C ALA A 1136 -40.09 19.04 44.64
N GLU A 1137 -38.86 19.49 44.90
CA GLU A 1137 -38.42 19.93 46.24
C GLU A 1137 -39.22 21.12 46.78
N HIS A 1138 -39.73 21.98 45.89
CA HIS A 1138 -40.58 23.13 46.26
C HIS A 1138 -42.09 22.82 46.19
N GLY A 1139 -42.48 21.56 45.92
CA GLY A 1139 -43.87 21.13 45.85
C GLY A 1139 -44.66 21.59 44.62
N ASP A 1140 -43.99 22.16 43.61
CA ASP A 1140 -44.60 22.65 42.37
C ASP A 1140 -44.71 21.51 41.33
N TRP A 1141 -45.61 20.56 41.61
CA TRP A 1141 -45.80 19.35 40.81
C TRP A 1141 -46.23 19.64 39.36
N ALA A 1142 -46.95 20.74 39.13
CA ALA A 1142 -47.41 21.14 37.80
C ALA A 1142 -46.24 21.55 36.89
N GLU A 1143 -45.32 22.37 37.41
CA GLU A 1143 -44.11 22.76 36.68
C GLU A 1143 -43.14 21.59 36.49
N MET A 1144 -42.99 20.74 37.50
CA MET A 1144 -42.23 19.49 37.40
C MET A 1144 -42.72 18.60 36.26
N GLU A 1145 -44.05 18.42 36.14
CA GLU A 1145 -44.65 17.65 35.07
C GLU A 1145 -44.48 18.33 33.69
N ARG A 1146 -44.58 19.67 33.62
CA ARG A 1146 -44.32 20.45 32.39
C ARG A 1146 -42.89 20.22 31.89
N ILE A 1147 -41.90 20.28 32.78
CA ILE A 1147 -40.48 20.04 32.45
C ILE A 1147 -40.27 18.60 31.98
N ARG A 1148 -40.83 17.60 32.68
CA ARG A 1148 -40.74 16.19 32.27
C ARG A 1148 -41.46 15.90 30.94
N ARG A 1149 -42.55 16.61 30.63
CA ARG A 1149 -43.27 16.49 29.35
C ARG A 1149 -42.46 17.11 28.20
N LYS A 1150 -41.85 18.28 28.42
CA LYS A 1150 -40.91 18.89 27.46
C LYS A 1150 -39.69 17.99 27.20
N MET A 1151 -39.17 17.33 28.23
CA MET A 1151 -38.07 16.37 28.09
C MET A 1151 -38.47 15.17 27.20
N ARG A 1152 -39.68 14.61 27.39
CA ARG A 1152 -40.20 13.50 26.58
C ARG A 1152 -40.48 13.87 25.12
N GLY A 1153 -40.99 15.08 24.87
CA GLY A 1153 -41.31 15.55 23.52
C GLY A 1153 -40.10 15.89 22.64
N LYS A 1154 -38.88 15.87 23.20
CA LYS A 1154 -37.62 16.19 22.50
C LYS A 1154 -36.67 14.98 22.35
N GLU A 1155 -37.13 13.76 22.63
CA GLU A 1155 -36.31 12.53 22.60
C GLU A 1155 -34.99 12.61 23.40
N VAL A 1156 -34.98 13.42 24.47
CA VAL A 1156 -33.74 13.68 25.21
C VAL A 1156 -33.33 12.43 25.99
N LYS A 1157 -32.16 11.85 25.66
CA LYS A 1157 -31.62 10.65 26.30
C LYS A 1157 -31.36 10.92 27.79
N LYS A 1158 -32.04 10.17 28.66
CA LYS A 1158 -31.77 10.13 30.09
C LYS A 1158 -30.63 9.13 30.34
N LEU A 1159 -29.44 9.61 30.72
CA LEU A 1159 -28.43 8.75 31.34
C LEU A 1159 -28.92 8.42 32.76
N ALA A 1160 -29.14 7.13 33.04
CA ALA A 1160 -29.46 6.69 34.40
C ALA A 1160 -28.23 6.91 35.28
N GLY A 1161 -28.42 7.53 36.45
CA GLY A 1161 -27.35 7.56 37.45
C GLY A 1161 -27.01 6.12 37.83
N CYS A 1162 -25.73 5.77 37.69
CA CYS A 1162 -25.21 4.46 38.04
C CYS A 1162 -24.16 4.57 39.14
N SER A 1163 -24.09 3.55 39.98
CA SER A 1163 -22.94 3.26 40.84
C SER A 1163 -22.24 2.04 40.25
N TRP A 1164 -20.92 2.01 40.26
CA TRP A 1164 -20.18 0.87 39.70
C TRP A 1164 -19.16 0.35 40.70
N VAL A 1165 -18.89 -0.95 40.64
CA VAL A 1165 -17.86 -1.59 41.47
C VAL A 1165 -17.06 -2.58 40.64
N TYR A 1166 -15.74 -2.58 40.82
CA TYR A 1166 -14.85 -3.50 40.11
C TYR A 1166 -14.62 -4.76 40.95
N VAL A 1167 -15.14 -5.90 40.49
CA VAL A 1167 -15.03 -7.21 41.17
C VAL A 1167 -14.68 -8.28 40.14
N GLU A 1168 -13.71 -9.15 40.45
CA GLU A 1168 -13.31 -10.29 39.59
C GLU A 1168 -12.95 -9.90 38.15
N ASN A 1169 -12.25 -8.78 37.96
CA ASN A 1169 -11.87 -8.20 36.66
C ASN A 1169 -13.03 -7.65 35.80
N ALA A 1170 -14.23 -7.48 36.35
CA ALA A 1170 -15.36 -6.88 35.67
C ALA A 1170 -15.88 -5.64 36.42
N VAL A 1171 -16.26 -4.61 35.66
CA VAL A 1171 -17.02 -3.47 36.19
C VAL A 1171 -18.47 -3.90 36.28
N ASN A 1172 -19.02 -3.96 37.49
CA ASN A 1172 -20.42 -4.22 37.72
C ASN A 1172 -21.12 -2.88 37.94
N VAL A 1173 -21.98 -2.52 37.00
CA VAL A 1173 -22.73 -1.27 37.01
C VAL A 1173 -24.11 -1.53 37.61
N PHE A 1174 -24.52 -0.70 38.54
CA PHE A 1174 -25.80 -0.76 39.22
C PHE A 1174 -26.55 0.54 38.96
N THR A 1175 -27.67 0.43 38.27
CA THR A 1175 -28.63 1.54 38.17
C THR A 1175 -29.70 1.44 39.26
N SER A 1176 -30.38 2.54 39.57
CA SER A 1176 -31.44 2.53 40.59
C SER A 1176 -32.56 1.56 40.21
N GLY A 1177 -32.73 0.49 41.02
CA GLY A 1177 -33.73 -0.56 40.78
C GLY A 1177 -33.30 -1.67 39.82
N ASP A 1178 -32.00 -1.72 39.48
CA ASP A 1178 -31.44 -2.73 38.57
C ASP A 1178 -31.41 -4.12 39.19
N THR A 1179 -32.00 -5.11 38.51
CA THR A 1179 -31.99 -6.52 38.91
C THR A 1179 -31.25 -7.42 37.91
N SER A 1180 -30.52 -6.84 36.95
CA SER A 1180 -29.88 -7.58 35.86
C SER A 1180 -28.65 -8.38 36.27
N HIS A 1181 -28.03 -8.04 37.40
CA HIS A 1181 -26.84 -8.72 37.90
C HIS A 1181 -27.15 -10.17 38.33
N GLY A 1182 -26.33 -11.14 37.94
CA GLY A 1182 -26.56 -12.57 38.21
C GLY A 1182 -26.64 -12.97 39.70
N LYS A 1183 -26.24 -12.07 40.61
CA LYS A 1183 -26.38 -12.20 42.08
C LYS A 1183 -27.31 -11.12 42.69
N ALA A 1184 -28.18 -10.50 41.91
CA ALA A 1184 -29.01 -9.36 42.36
C ALA A 1184 -29.79 -9.66 43.65
N GLU A 1185 -30.39 -10.84 43.77
CA GLU A 1185 -31.14 -11.24 44.97
C GLU A 1185 -30.28 -11.23 46.24
N ALA A 1186 -29.06 -11.78 46.18
CA ALA A 1186 -28.11 -11.77 47.29
C ALA A 1186 -27.62 -10.35 47.63
N ILE A 1187 -27.39 -9.52 46.60
CA ILE A 1187 -26.96 -8.12 46.76
C ILE A 1187 -28.06 -7.31 47.45
N TYR A 1188 -29.31 -7.39 46.97
CA TYR A 1188 -30.43 -6.68 47.59
C TYR A 1188 -30.78 -7.21 48.99
N SER A 1189 -30.63 -8.51 49.23
CA SER A 1189 -30.77 -9.08 50.58
C SER A 1189 -29.72 -8.52 51.54
N THR A 1190 -28.45 -8.47 51.12
CA THR A 1190 -27.35 -7.89 51.90
C THR A 1190 -27.53 -6.38 52.09
N LEU A 1191 -27.96 -5.67 51.06
CA LEU A 1191 -28.26 -4.23 51.13
C LEU A 1191 -29.41 -3.97 52.12
N GLY A 1192 -30.44 -4.82 52.13
CA GLY A 1192 -31.53 -4.77 53.11
C GLY A 1192 -31.03 -4.96 54.54
N PHE A 1193 -30.13 -5.92 54.76
CA PHE A 1193 -29.49 -6.15 56.06
C PHE A 1193 -28.68 -4.92 56.52
N LEU A 1194 -27.79 -4.41 55.66
CA LEU A 1194 -26.96 -3.23 55.95
C LEU A 1194 -27.78 -1.95 56.16
N THR A 1195 -28.88 -1.79 55.40
CA THR A 1195 -29.81 -0.65 55.57
C THR A 1195 -30.52 -0.76 56.92
N GLY A 1196 -30.85 -1.98 57.36
CA GLY A 1196 -31.35 -2.25 58.71
C GLY A 1196 -30.34 -1.84 59.79
N GLU A 1197 -29.08 -2.27 59.68
CA GLU A 1197 -28.02 -1.89 60.62
C GLU A 1197 -27.75 -0.37 60.64
N LEU A 1198 -27.70 0.27 59.47
CA LEU A 1198 -27.52 1.72 59.36
C LEU A 1198 -28.68 2.50 60.00
N SER A 1199 -29.91 2.00 59.84
CA SER A 1199 -31.10 2.58 60.46
C SER A 1199 -31.05 2.42 61.99
N GLU A 1200 -30.63 1.25 62.49
CA GLU A 1200 -30.41 1.05 63.93
C GLU A 1200 -29.27 1.93 64.48
N MET A 1201 -28.18 2.12 63.74
CA MET A 1201 -27.08 2.99 64.14
C MET A 1201 -27.48 4.48 64.10
N ALA A 1202 -28.28 4.89 63.12
CA ALA A 1202 -28.84 6.23 63.05
C ALA A 1202 -29.82 6.48 64.20
N ASP A 1203 -30.69 5.51 64.51
CA ASP A 1203 -31.61 5.56 65.65
C ASP A 1203 -30.86 5.57 66.98
N ARG A 1204 -29.77 4.80 67.12
CA ARG A 1204 -28.89 4.84 68.30
C ARG A 1204 -28.20 6.19 68.44
N ARG A 1205 -27.66 6.76 67.35
CA ARG A 1205 -27.07 8.11 67.36
C ARG A 1205 -28.09 9.18 67.69
N ILE A 1206 -29.32 9.09 67.18
CA ILE A 1206 -30.41 10.01 67.49
C ILE A 1206 -30.80 9.89 68.97
N ARG A 1207 -30.88 8.67 69.51
CA ARG A 1207 -31.12 8.41 70.94
C ARG A 1207 -29.97 8.87 71.84
N GLU A 1208 -28.72 8.77 71.39
CA GLU A 1208 -27.53 9.26 72.10
C GLU A 1208 -27.33 10.79 71.97
N SER A 1209 -27.89 11.40 70.91
CA SER A 1209 -27.88 12.86 70.70
C SER A 1209 -29.12 13.58 71.24
N SER A 1210 -30.10 12.86 71.79
CA SER A 1210 -31.23 13.44 72.53
C SER A 1210 -30.74 13.85 73.92
N PRO A 1211 -30.74 15.14 74.28
CA PRO A 1211 -30.53 15.51 75.66
C PRO A 1211 -31.74 15.03 76.47
N THR A 1212 -31.46 14.34 77.58
CA THR A 1212 -32.40 14.22 78.70
C THR A 1212 -33.03 15.57 79.01
N LEU A 1213 -34.35 15.65 78.86
CA LEU A 1213 -35.21 16.58 79.56
C LEU A 1213 -35.93 15.78 80.65
#